data_AF-A0A2S4JP73-F1
#
_entry.id   AF-A0A2S4JP73-F1
#
_cell.length_a   1.000
_cell.length_b   1.000
_cell.length_c   1.000
_cell.angle_alpha   90.00
_cell.angle_beta   90.00
_cell.angle_gamma   90.00
#
_symmetry.space_group_name_H-M   'P 1'
#
loop_
_entity.id
_entity.type
_entity.pdbx_description
1 polymer ?
#
loop_
_entity_poly.entity_id
_entity_poly.type
_entity_poly.pdbx_seq_one_letter_code
_entity_poly.pdbx_strand_id
1 'polypeptide(L)'
;MAGSAAVLALLLLVSFPRPEEGSALGLLLRWGALPLGLVLLAGWAFRLRQLLNRLGDAHEDTGEDLFRVVSRVAESAMASESAGRKLAFQVGDTLAATARISSRSAQGTARVQSLSRQVEEGAAAVEEIQASVESLARRIGEQGASVEQSVSAVTEMSSSIESVAQVAEKKREAADQLLATTEEGRRAVTATSTIIGEVVERVGAVNQMIDVINDIAARTNLLAMNAAIEAAHAGASGRGFAVVAAEIRKLAEGTAANARHISDNLATLGKKIEDAQSAGTAIDSSFGRIDTEAREVSLAFREIGAATAELSTGTREVLSAAESLQTISRELSFSAEEMSVGAREVTRVISDTRSAAQDTVVMIGEVSEAATDVTESTERISALSMDNNSQIDGLIQVLQGYQTDADQVEEEARKRLQMASIMLKHMSWVARVRMVLDGRISIPPEELRDHKACELGKWLAREGQQAIPSAQTFQRLDETHRRLHGLVAELVRPEGDRDPSQREESFRALLEASHVITEILTATYTSTSVEWTPAVAVQVPSFDSHHKKLFSLINKLYKALQEGAAGTVLRSVFDELIDYAGYHFSAEEATLEHFAYPQCAKHKEEHALLVARVKELRADLEKGKPLVAVEVMEFLREWITNHIKKCDKLYGAFLADKDVAEFLRDSGREK
;
A
#
# COMPACT_ATOMS: atom_id res chain seq x y z
N MET A 1 -58.08 14.29 43.35
CA MET A 1 -57.06 14.12 42.28
C MET A 1 -55.67 14.70 42.61
N ALA A 2 -55.50 15.55 43.65
CA ALA A 2 -54.18 16.08 44.03
C ALA A 2 -53.22 15.05 44.69
N GLY A 3 -53.73 13.93 45.23
CA GLY A 3 -52.90 12.89 45.84
C GLY A 3 -52.18 11.96 44.86
N SER A 4 -52.66 11.84 43.62
CA SER A 4 -52.13 10.88 42.64
C SER A 4 -50.94 11.44 41.84
N ALA A 5 -50.91 12.76 41.62
CA ALA A 5 -49.83 13.43 40.91
C ALA A 5 -48.54 13.57 41.76
N ALA A 6 -48.68 13.73 43.08
CA ALA A 6 -47.54 13.79 44.01
C ALA A 6 -46.85 12.42 44.18
N VAL A 7 -47.62 11.32 44.09
CA VAL A 7 -47.10 9.96 44.16
C VAL A 7 -46.40 9.54 42.86
N LEU A 8 -46.88 9.98 41.69
CA LEU A 8 -46.19 9.76 40.41
C LEU A 8 -44.87 10.55 40.31
N ALA A 9 -44.83 11.79 40.84
CA ALA A 9 -43.63 12.60 40.89
C ALA A 9 -42.57 12.03 41.87
N LEU A 10 -42.99 11.43 43.00
CA LEU A 10 -42.07 10.74 43.92
C LEU A 10 -41.54 9.41 43.35
N LEU A 11 -42.35 8.67 42.59
CA LEU A 11 -41.93 7.40 41.96
C LEU A 11 -40.97 7.60 40.79
N LEU A 12 -41.06 8.72 40.05
CA LEU A 12 -40.10 9.08 39.00
C LEU A 12 -38.74 9.56 39.55
N LEU A 13 -38.69 10.05 40.79
CA LEU A 13 -37.45 10.45 41.48
C LEU A 13 -36.67 9.27 42.07
N VAL A 14 -37.31 8.12 42.32
CA VAL A 14 -36.70 6.95 42.98
C VAL A 14 -36.24 5.87 41.97
N SER A 15 -36.57 6.00 40.68
CA SER A 15 -36.35 4.94 39.67
C SER A 15 -35.13 5.14 38.75
N PHE A 16 -34.24 6.10 39.02
CA PHE A 16 -32.97 6.24 38.28
C PHE A 16 -31.88 5.35 38.92
N PRO A 17 -31.20 4.47 38.17
CA PRO A 17 -30.01 3.79 38.68
C PRO A 17 -28.90 4.81 38.91
N ARG A 18 -28.13 4.65 39.99
CA ARG A 18 -26.90 5.41 40.22
C ARG A 18 -25.84 4.98 39.19
N PRO A 19 -25.32 5.87 38.33
CA PRO A 19 -24.13 5.60 37.53
C PRO A 19 -22.88 6.07 38.28
N GLU A 20 -21.77 5.36 38.09
CA GLU A 20 -20.47 5.63 38.67
C GLU A 20 -19.86 6.96 38.19
N GLU A 21 -18.97 7.50 39.02
CA GLU A 21 -18.36 8.82 38.94
C GLU A 21 -17.45 8.97 37.70
N GLY A 22 -17.60 10.04 36.90
CA GLY A 22 -16.45 10.54 36.12
C GLY A 22 -16.67 11.33 34.82
N SER A 23 -17.78 11.22 34.08
CA SER A 23 -17.86 11.86 32.76
C SER A 23 -18.52 13.26 32.79
N ALA A 24 -17.83 14.26 32.23
CA ALA A 24 -18.33 15.64 32.08
C ALA A 24 -19.64 15.71 31.26
N LEU A 25 -19.87 14.73 30.38
CA LEU A 25 -21.11 14.58 29.60
C LEU A 25 -22.31 14.19 30.48
N GLY A 26 -22.09 13.33 31.49
CA GLY A 26 -23.12 12.94 32.45
C GLY A 26 -23.59 14.09 33.33
N LEU A 27 -22.69 15.03 33.66
CA LEU A 27 -23.02 16.27 34.39
C LEU A 27 -23.80 17.26 33.51
N LEU A 28 -23.45 17.40 32.23
CA LEU A 28 -24.17 18.29 31.29
C LEU A 28 -25.60 17.79 31.00
N LEU A 29 -25.79 16.49 30.82
CA LEU A 29 -27.12 15.88 30.65
C LEU A 29 -28.00 16.03 31.91
N ARG A 30 -27.38 15.91 33.10
CA ARG A 30 -28.08 16.01 34.40
C ARG A 30 -28.63 17.41 34.66
N TRP A 31 -27.96 18.48 34.22
CA TRP A 31 -28.42 19.86 34.44
C TRP A 31 -29.13 20.50 33.24
N GLY A 32 -29.02 19.93 32.03
CA GLY A 32 -29.75 20.42 30.85
C GLY A 32 -31.19 19.90 30.75
N ALA A 33 -31.45 18.65 31.11
CA ALA A 33 -32.76 18.01 30.94
C ALA A 33 -33.77 18.38 32.06
N LEU A 34 -33.30 18.57 33.29
CA LEU A 34 -34.11 18.96 34.45
C LEU A 34 -34.86 20.31 34.28
N PRO A 35 -34.22 21.41 33.85
CA PRO A 35 -34.91 22.69 33.66
C PRO A 35 -35.84 22.66 32.45
N LEU A 36 -35.51 21.93 31.38
CA LEU A 36 -36.38 21.86 30.19
C LEU A 36 -37.68 21.09 30.48
N GLY A 37 -37.59 19.96 31.18
CA GLY A 37 -38.74 19.18 31.63
C GLY A 37 -39.63 19.96 32.62
N LEU A 38 -39.02 20.67 33.57
CA LEU A 38 -39.73 21.55 34.51
C LEU A 38 -40.37 22.76 33.82
N VAL A 39 -39.74 23.35 32.81
CA VAL A 39 -40.30 24.48 32.04
C VAL A 39 -41.47 24.02 31.17
N LEU A 40 -41.39 22.83 30.56
CA LEU A 40 -42.49 22.26 29.78
C LEU A 40 -43.66 21.85 30.69
N LEU A 41 -43.40 21.22 31.84
CA LEU A 41 -44.43 20.88 32.84
C LEU A 41 -45.04 22.11 33.50
N ALA A 42 -44.24 23.13 33.84
CA ALA A 42 -44.73 24.39 34.40
C ALA A 42 -45.52 25.19 33.36
N GLY A 43 -45.09 25.18 32.09
CA GLY A 43 -45.83 25.76 30.97
C GLY A 43 -47.17 25.06 30.75
N TRP A 44 -47.20 23.73 30.81
CA TRP A 44 -48.43 22.94 30.71
C TRP A 44 -49.35 23.18 31.92
N ALA A 45 -48.84 23.14 33.15
CA ALA A 45 -49.59 23.39 34.37
C ALA A 45 -50.12 24.83 34.48
N PHE A 46 -49.35 25.82 34.03
CA PHE A 46 -49.77 27.22 33.98
C PHE A 46 -50.88 27.45 32.95
N ARG A 47 -50.77 26.85 31.76
CA ARG A 47 -51.83 26.91 30.74
C ARG A 47 -53.09 26.17 31.18
N LEU A 48 -52.96 25.01 31.82
CA LEU A 48 -54.09 24.26 32.37
C LEU A 48 -54.79 25.03 33.50
N ARG A 49 -54.02 25.72 34.36
CA ARG A 49 -54.56 26.57 35.43
C ARG A 49 -55.24 27.82 34.89
N GLN A 50 -54.72 28.44 33.83
CA GLN A 50 -55.43 29.53 33.14
C GLN A 50 -56.73 29.05 32.47
N LEU A 51 -56.74 27.83 31.94
CA LEU A 51 -57.93 27.21 31.36
C LEU A 51 -59.01 26.97 32.43
N LEU A 52 -58.62 26.38 33.57
CA LEU A 52 -59.53 26.10 34.69
C LEU A 52 -60.08 27.37 35.36
N ASN A 53 -59.27 28.43 35.47
CA ASN A 53 -59.74 29.70 36.02
C ASN A 53 -60.71 30.44 35.09
N ARG A 54 -60.60 30.28 33.76
CA ARG A 54 -61.56 30.87 32.81
C ARG A 54 -62.88 30.09 32.73
N LEU A 55 -62.86 28.80 33.03
CA LEU A 55 -64.06 27.96 33.17
C LEU A 55 -64.86 28.28 34.45
N GLY A 56 -64.27 28.98 35.42
CA GLY A 56 -64.95 29.37 36.67
C GLY A 56 -65.88 30.58 36.54
N ASP A 57 -65.71 31.43 35.52
CA ASP A 57 -66.43 32.71 35.37
C ASP A 57 -67.46 32.75 34.22
N ALA A 58 -67.59 31.68 33.42
CA ALA A 58 -68.50 31.64 32.26
C ALA A 58 -69.80 30.88 32.60
N HIS A 59 -70.78 31.57 33.17
CA HIS A 59 -72.19 31.19 33.07
C HIS A 59 -72.83 32.05 31.96
N GLU A 60 -73.46 31.37 31.00
CA GLU A 60 -74.04 31.86 29.72
C GLU A 60 -73.08 31.74 28.52
N ASP A 61 -73.45 30.83 27.61
CA ASP A 61 -72.83 30.44 26.32
C ASP A 61 -71.78 29.31 26.34
N THR A 62 -72.21 28.13 26.79
CA THR A 62 -71.39 26.92 26.96
C THR A 62 -71.03 26.18 25.66
N GLY A 63 -71.67 26.47 24.53
CA GLY A 63 -71.43 25.79 23.26
C GLY A 63 -70.20 26.30 22.51
N GLU A 64 -70.04 27.62 22.43
CA GLU A 64 -68.96 28.26 21.66
C GLU A 64 -67.58 28.11 22.34
N ASP A 65 -67.55 28.15 23.68
CA ASP A 65 -66.33 27.96 24.46
C ASP A 65 -65.88 26.49 24.53
N LEU A 66 -66.83 25.53 24.57
CA LEU A 66 -66.51 24.11 24.43
C LEU A 66 -65.94 23.81 23.04
N PHE A 67 -66.54 24.36 21.98
CA PHE A 67 -66.05 24.24 20.61
C PHE A 67 -64.62 24.80 20.46
N ARG A 68 -64.31 25.96 21.06
CA ARG A 68 -62.95 26.53 21.05
C ARG A 68 -61.93 25.68 21.79
N VAL A 69 -62.31 25.07 22.91
CA VAL A 69 -61.42 24.18 23.68
C VAL A 69 -61.18 22.87 22.92
N VAL A 70 -62.25 22.22 22.42
CA VAL A 70 -62.20 21.00 21.61
C VAL A 70 -61.34 21.22 20.36
N SER A 71 -61.53 22.35 19.66
CA SER A 71 -60.72 22.70 18.48
C SER A 71 -59.24 22.87 18.80
N ARG A 72 -58.88 23.54 19.91
CA ARG A 72 -57.47 23.69 20.31
C ARG A 72 -56.83 22.38 20.76
N VAL A 73 -57.58 21.51 21.42
CA VAL A 73 -57.10 20.18 21.82
C VAL A 73 -56.92 19.29 20.58
N ALA A 74 -57.82 19.38 19.59
CA ALA A 74 -57.68 18.71 18.31
C ALA A 74 -56.46 19.23 17.52
N GLU A 75 -56.27 20.54 17.43
CA GLU A 75 -55.09 21.16 16.80
C GLU A 75 -53.78 20.72 17.49
N SER A 76 -53.76 20.70 18.82
CA SER A 76 -52.59 20.22 19.58
C SER A 76 -52.35 18.73 19.39
N ALA A 77 -53.39 17.90 19.36
CA ALA A 77 -53.30 16.48 19.08
C ALA A 77 -52.73 16.21 17.69
N MET A 78 -53.18 16.97 16.68
CA MET A 78 -52.66 16.91 15.30
C MET A 78 -51.20 17.39 15.20
N ALA A 79 -50.84 18.45 15.91
CA ALA A 79 -49.46 18.93 15.96
C ALA A 79 -48.52 17.91 16.63
N SER A 80 -48.93 17.32 17.76
CA SER A 80 -48.17 16.30 18.47
C SER A 80 -48.09 14.98 17.69
N GLU A 81 -49.12 14.64 16.92
CA GLU A 81 -49.14 13.49 16.02
C GLU A 81 -48.14 13.68 14.87
N SER A 82 -48.16 14.86 14.22
CA SER A 82 -47.22 15.22 13.16
C SER A 82 -45.77 15.19 13.67
N ALA A 83 -45.53 15.70 14.88
CA ALA A 83 -44.24 15.59 15.55
C ALA A 83 -43.86 14.12 15.84
N GLY A 84 -44.82 13.31 16.28
CA GLY A 84 -44.65 11.87 16.48
C GLY A 84 -44.24 11.14 15.20
N ARG A 85 -44.86 11.45 14.05
CA ARG A 85 -44.47 10.92 12.74
C ARG A 85 -43.04 11.31 12.36
N LYS A 86 -42.69 12.60 12.49
CA LYS A 86 -41.33 13.10 12.18
C LYS A 86 -40.28 12.42 13.06
N LEU A 87 -40.56 12.23 14.36
CA LEU A 87 -39.69 11.51 15.28
C LEU A 87 -39.55 10.02 14.92
N ALA A 88 -40.65 9.37 14.54
CA ALA A 88 -40.65 7.95 14.18
C ALA A 88 -39.74 7.66 12.97
N PHE A 89 -39.77 8.54 11.98
CA PHE A 89 -38.87 8.50 10.82
C PHE A 89 -37.40 8.70 11.24
N GLN A 90 -37.12 9.73 12.05
CA GLN A 90 -35.77 10.03 12.53
C GLN A 90 -35.16 8.88 13.37
N VAL A 91 -35.99 8.18 14.15
CA VAL A 91 -35.61 6.99 14.91
C VAL A 91 -35.15 5.86 13.97
N GLY A 92 -35.93 5.57 12.92
CA GLY A 92 -35.57 4.52 11.94
C GLY A 92 -34.25 4.81 11.23
N ASP A 93 -34.05 6.05 10.78
CA ASP A 93 -32.80 6.47 10.13
C ASP A 93 -31.59 6.42 11.07
N THR A 94 -31.78 6.79 12.33
CA THR A 94 -30.71 6.76 13.34
C THR A 94 -30.27 5.33 13.64
N LEU A 95 -31.22 4.39 13.80
CA LEU A 95 -30.93 2.97 13.96
C LEU A 95 -30.21 2.37 12.74
N ALA A 96 -30.58 2.80 11.53
CA ALA A 96 -29.87 2.40 10.30
C ALA A 96 -28.41 2.86 10.31
N ALA A 97 -28.18 4.09 10.77
CA ALA A 97 -26.86 4.70 10.80
C ALA A 97 -25.95 4.04 11.84
N THR A 98 -26.42 3.80 13.06
CA THR A 98 -25.63 3.15 14.11
C THR A 98 -25.26 1.72 13.75
N ALA A 99 -26.18 0.97 13.14
CA ALA A 99 -25.90 -0.40 12.74
C ALA A 99 -24.82 -0.50 11.64
N ARG A 100 -24.81 0.44 10.68
CA ARG A 100 -23.72 0.59 9.71
C ARG A 100 -22.38 0.94 10.38
N ILE A 101 -22.39 1.76 11.43
CA ILE A 101 -21.19 2.12 12.20
C ILE A 101 -20.63 0.87 12.89
N SER A 102 -21.45 0.12 13.62
CA SER A 102 -21.03 -1.10 14.32
C SER A 102 -20.42 -2.14 13.37
N SER A 103 -21.03 -2.34 12.20
CA SER A 103 -20.49 -3.24 11.16
C SER A 103 -19.12 -2.77 10.64
N ARG A 104 -18.95 -1.47 10.39
CA ARG A 104 -17.66 -0.90 9.96
C ARG A 104 -16.59 -0.98 11.04
N SER A 105 -16.96 -0.80 12.30
CA SER A 105 -16.05 -0.97 13.45
C SER A 105 -15.51 -2.39 13.53
N ALA A 106 -16.38 -3.40 13.42
CA ALA A 106 -15.97 -4.81 13.42
C ALA A 106 -15.00 -5.14 12.27
N GLN A 107 -15.28 -4.65 11.05
CA GLN A 107 -14.38 -4.79 9.92
C GLN A 107 -13.03 -4.06 10.15
N GLY A 108 -13.07 -2.89 10.80
CA GLY A 108 -11.88 -2.15 11.20
C GLY A 108 -10.98 -2.97 12.13
N THR A 109 -11.55 -3.59 13.17
CA THR A 109 -10.80 -4.45 14.11
C THR A 109 -10.10 -5.60 13.38
N ALA A 110 -10.80 -6.31 12.48
CA ALA A 110 -10.21 -7.41 11.72
C ALA A 110 -9.03 -6.94 10.83
N ARG A 111 -9.14 -5.76 10.22
CA ARG A 111 -8.05 -5.17 9.42
C ARG A 111 -6.84 -4.82 10.29
N VAL A 112 -7.05 -4.25 11.47
CA VAL A 112 -5.96 -3.91 12.39
C VAL A 112 -5.27 -5.16 12.91
N GLN A 113 -5.99 -6.24 13.23
CA GLN A 113 -5.38 -7.52 13.59
C GLN A 113 -4.49 -8.09 12.48
N SER A 114 -4.95 -8.02 11.22
CA SER A 114 -4.13 -8.42 10.08
C SER A 114 -2.89 -7.53 9.94
N LEU A 115 -3.01 -6.22 10.18
CA LEU A 115 -1.87 -5.30 10.17
C LEU A 115 -0.87 -5.65 11.28
N SER A 116 -1.32 -5.94 12.50
CA SER A 116 -0.45 -6.35 13.62
C SER A 116 0.38 -7.59 13.28
N ARG A 117 -0.23 -8.60 12.64
CA ARG A 117 0.51 -9.79 12.17
C ARG A 117 1.59 -9.43 11.14
N GLN A 118 1.26 -8.57 10.17
CA GLN A 118 2.23 -8.12 9.17
C GLN A 118 3.39 -7.32 9.78
N VAL A 119 3.11 -6.53 10.83
CA VAL A 119 4.13 -5.78 11.59
C VAL A 119 5.05 -6.73 12.35
N GLU A 120 4.53 -7.79 12.95
CA GLU A 120 5.34 -8.83 13.61
C GLU A 120 6.23 -9.60 12.62
N GLU A 121 5.67 -9.99 11.46
CA GLU A 121 6.44 -10.61 10.38
C GLU A 121 7.54 -9.67 9.84
N GLY A 122 7.22 -8.38 9.67
CA GLY A 122 8.18 -7.36 9.30
C GLY A 122 9.29 -7.17 10.33
N ALA A 123 8.97 -7.24 11.63
CA ALA A 123 9.95 -7.12 12.70
C ALA A 123 10.97 -8.26 12.64
N ALA A 124 10.50 -9.50 12.51
CA ALA A 124 11.36 -10.67 12.37
C ALA A 124 12.29 -10.58 11.14
N ALA A 125 11.76 -10.11 10.00
CA ALA A 125 12.56 -9.92 8.78
C ALA A 125 13.66 -8.87 8.98
N VAL A 126 13.40 -7.78 9.72
CA VAL A 126 14.40 -6.75 10.01
C VAL A 126 15.47 -7.26 10.98
N GLU A 127 15.11 -8.07 11.97
CA GLU A 127 16.08 -8.73 12.86
C GLU A 127 17.03 -9.65 12.08
N GLU A 128 16.50 -10.41 11.11
CA GLU A 128 17.32 -11.24 10.21
C GLU A 128 18.25 -10.41 9.32
N ILE A 129 17.77 -9.26 8.82
CA ILE A 129 18.61 -8.30 8.08
C ILE A 129 19.75 -7.78 8.97
N GLN A 130 19.47 -7.40 10.22
CA GLN A 130 20.49 -6.92 11.15
C GLN A 130 21.56 -7.99 11.40
N ALA A 131 21.15 -9.23 11.69
CA ALA A 131 22.08 -10.35 11.87
C ALA A 131 22.93 -10.61 10.60
N SER A 132 22.31 -10.49 9.42
CA SER A 132 23.00 -10.64 8.14
C SER A 132 24.03 -9.52 7.90
N VAL A 133 23.70 -8.28 8.26
CA VAL A 133 24.60 -7.12 8.16
C VAL A 133 25.78 -7.27 9.12
N GLU A 134 25.56 -7.70 10.36
CA GLU A 134 26.65 -7.98 11.31
C GLU A 134 27.57 -9.09 10.80
N SER A 135 27.00 -10.18 10.27
CA SER A 135 27.79 -11.25 9.67
C SER A 135 28.55 -10.76 8.43
N LEU A 136 27.99 -9.86 7.63
CA LEU A 136 28.66 -9.27 6.48
C LEU A 136 29.85 -8.41 6.93
N ALA A 137 29.67 -7.56 7.94
CA ALA A 137 30.74 -6.74 8.52
C ALA A 137 31.91 -7.60 9.02
N ARG A 138 31.63 -8.70 9.73
CA ARG A 138 32.68 -9.65 10.17
C ARG A 138 33.43 -10.26 8.98
N ARG A 139 32.72 -10.70 7.94
CA ARG A 139 33.33 -11.28 6.73
C ARG A 139 34.20 -10.28 5.97
N ILE A 140 33.80 -9.01 5.93
CA ILE A 140 34.62 -7.93 5.35
C ILE A 140 35.94 -7.78 6.14
N GLY A 141 35.89 -7.83 7.47
CA GLY A 141 37.08 -7.81 8.32
C GLY A 141 38.02 -8.99 8.06
N GLU A 142 37.47 -10.21 7.98
CA GLU A 142 38.24 -11.43 7.65
C GLU A 142 38.87 -11.37 6.25
N GLN A 143 38.11 -10.86 5.27
CA GLN A 143 38.60 -10.65 3.91
C GLN A 143 39.75 -9.64 3.87
N GLY A 144 39.65 -8.54 4.63
CA GLY A 144 40.72 -7.56 4.78
C GLY A 144 42.02 -8.20 5.27
N ALA A 145 41.96 -8.98 6.35
CA ALA A 145 43.13 -9.68 6.89
C ALA A 145 43.72 -10.69 5.88
N SER A 146 42.88 -11.46 5.18
CA SER A 146 43.34 -12.41 4.17
C SER A 146 44.01 -11.73 2.98
N VAL A 147 43.51 -10.55 2.57
CA VAL A 147 44.12 -9.75 1.49
C VAL A 147 45.47 -9.19 1.92
N GLU A 148 45.59 -8.64 3.12
CA GLU A 148 46.87 -8.14 3.66
C GLU A 148 47.94 -9.24 3.76
N GLN A 149 47.54 -10.44 4.20
CA GLN A 149 48.42 -11.60 4.21
C GLN A 149 48.84 -12.01 2.79
N SER A 150 47.92 -11.99 1.83
CA SER A 150 48.20 -12.32 0.43
C SER A 150 49.18 -11.33 -0.20
N VAL A 151 48.99 -10.02 0.03
CA VAL A 151 49.92 -8.97 -0.44
C VAL A 151 51.32 -9.20 0.11
N SER A 152 51.43 -9.55 1.40
CA SER A 152 52.72 -9.83 2.04
C SER A 152 53.41 -11.05 1.40
N ALA A 153 52.67 -12.15 1.20
CA ALA A 153 53.19 -13.36 0.54
C ALA A 153 53.60 -13.11 -0.92
N VAL A 154 52.85 -12.30 -1.66
CA VAL A 154 53.16 -11.95 -3.06
C VAL A 154 54.35 -11.00 -3.15
N THR A 155 54.53 -10.12 -2.16
CA THR A 155 55.72 -9.26 -2.06
C THR A 155 56.98 -10.09 -1.80
N GLU A 156 56.92 -11.06 -0.89
CA GLU A 156 58.02 -12.00 -0.65
C GLU A 156 58.32 -12.87 -1.87
N MET A 157 57.28 -13.32 -2.57
CA MET A 157 57.40 -14.05 -3.83
C MET A 157 58.08 -13.21 -4.91
N SER A 158 57.77 -11.92 -5.00
CA SER A 158 58.43 -10.99 -5.95
C SER A 158 59.93 -10.88 -5.68
N SER A 159 60.34 -10.79 -4.41
CA SER A 159 61.76 -10.82 -4.00
C SER A 159 62.43 -12.14 -4.38
N SER A 160 61.73 -13.26 -4.17
CA SER A 160 62.23 -14.59 -4.51
C SER A 160 62.40 -14.78 -6.03
N ILE A 161 61.44 -14.31 -6.83
CA ILE A 161 61.51 -14.35 -8.30
C ILE A 161 62.71 -13.54 -8.80
N GLU A 162 62.94 -12.34 -8.27
CA GLU A 162 64.10 -11.52 -8.61
C GLU A 162 65.41 -12.25 -8.27
N SER A 163 65.48 -12.90 -7.10
CA SER A 163 66.65 -13.70 -6.71
C SER A 163 66.90 -14.87 -7.67
N VAL A 164 65.85 -15.61 -8.05
CA VAL A 164 65.96 -16.73 -9.00
C VAL A 164 66.38 -16.23 -10.38
N ALA A 165 65.83 -15.12 -10.85
CA ALA A 165 66.21 -14.52 -12.13
C ALA A 165 67.71 -14.15 -12.16
N GLN A 166 68.21 -13.52 -11.10
CA GLN A 166 69.64 -13.18 -10.98
C GLN A 166 70.54 -14.41 -10.92
N VAL A 167 70.12 -15.46 -10.21
CA VAL A 167 70.87 -16.72 -10.15
C VAL A 167 70.89 -17.40 -11.51
N ALA A 168 69.74 -17.46 -12.21
CA ALA A 168 69.65 -18.05 -13.54
C ALA A 168 70.58 -17.35 -14.53
N GLU A 169 70.61 -16.02 -14.53
CA GLU A 169 71.48 -15.25 -15.41
C GLU A 169 72.96 -15.51 -15.13
N LYS A 170 73.39 -15.44 -13.86
CA LYS A 170 74.78 -15.76 -13.49
C LYS A 170 75.20 -17.18 -13.87
N LYS A 171 74.28 -18.14 -13.77
CA LYS A 171 74.58 -19.54 -14.14
C LYS A 171 74.59 -19.74 -15.65
N ARG A 172 73.77 -19.01 -16.40
CA ARG A 172 73.82 -18.93 -17.86
C ARG A 172 75.17 -18.40 -18.34
N GLU A 173 75.66 -17.30 -17.76
CA GLU A 173 76.99 -16.74 -18.06
C GLU A 173 78.11 -17.76 -17.77
N ALA A 174 78.04 -18.48 -16.64
CA ALA A 174 79.01 -19.52 -16.31
C ALA A 174 78.99 -20.69 -17.32
N ALA A 175 77.81 -21.08 -17.81
CA ALA A 175 77.67 -22.10 -18.84
C ALA A 175 78.25 -21.63 -20.19
N ASP A 176 78.01 -20.37 -20.58
CA ASP A 176 78.59 -19.78 -21.79
C ASP A 176 80.12 -19.71 -21.71
N GLN A 177 80.68 -19.41 -20.53
CA GLN A 177 82.12 -19.42 -20.31
C GLN A 177 82.71 -20.85 -20.35
N LEU A 178 81.97 -21.85 -19.86
CA LEU A 178 82.35 -23.25 -19.99
C LEU A 178 82.38 -23.70 -21.46
N LEU A 179 81.42 -23.25 -22.28
CA LEU A 179 81.42 -23.51 -23.73
C LEU A 179 82.67 -22.94 -24.40
N ALA A 180 83.05 -21.69 -24.09
CA ALA A 180 84.25 -21.08 -24.63
C ALA A 180 85.53 -21.86 -24.23
N THR A 181 85.62 -22.27 -22.95
CA THR A 181 86.76 -23.03 -22.42
C THR A 181 86.85 -24.43 -23.04
N THR A 182 85.69 -25.08 -23.25
CA THR A 182 85.59 -26.41 -23.87
C THR A 182 86.05 -26.38 -25.32
N GLU A 183 85.65 -25.37 -26.08
CA GLU A 183 86.10 -25.17 -27.47
C GLU A 183 87.60 -24.89 -27.55
N GLU A 184 88.16 -24.11 -26.62
CA GLU A 184 89.62 -23.92 -26.52
C GLU A 184 90.35 -25.23 -26.23
N GLY A 185 89.85 -26.01 -25.26
CA GLY A 185 90.38 -27.34 -24.93
C GLY A 185 90.37 -28.30 -26.12
N ARG A 186 89.28 -28.30 -26.89
CA ARG A 186 89.13 -29.14 -28.09
C ARG A 186 90.10 -28.74 -29.20
N ARG A 187 90.35 -27.44 -29.39
CA ARG A 187 91.39 -26.95 -30.31
C ARG A 187 92.79 -27.38 -29.89
N ALA A 188 93.11 -27.33 -28.59
CA ALA A 188 94.40 -27.78 -28.07
C ALA A 188 94.62 -29.28 -28.29
N VAL A 189 93.57 -30.09 -28.09
CA VAL A 189 93.61 -31.55 -28.35
C VAL A 189 93.79 -31.84 -29.84
N THR A 190 93.07 -31.13 -30.70
CA THR A 190 93.20 -31.25 -32.17
C THR A 190 94.62 -30.91 -32.62
N ALA A 191 95.18 -29.80 -32.13
CA ALA A 191 96.56 -29.40 -32.42
C ALA A 191 97.57 -30.45 -31.93
N THR A 192 97.35 -31.01 -30.74
CA THR A 192 98.20 -32.08 -30.19
C THR A 192 98.12 -33.35 -31.06
N SER A 193 96.92 -33.72 -31.53
CA SER A 193 96.72 -34.86 -32.42
C SER A 193 97.47 -34.70 -33.75
N THR A 194 97.48 -33.49 -34.32
CA THR A 194 98.29 -33.18 -35.51
C THR A 194 99.78 -33.37 -35.26
N ILE A 195 100.31 -32.84 -34.14
CA ILE A 195 101.72 -32.99 -33.77
C ILE A 195 102.08 -34.47 -33.58
N ILE A 196 101.23 -35.24 -32.91
CA ILE A 196 101.41 -36.68 -32.72
C ILE A 196 101.47 -37.39 -34.08
N GLY A 197 100.61 -37.02 -35.03
CA GLY A 197 100.64 -37.54 -36.41
C GLY A 197 101.95 -37.26 -37.13
N GLU A 198 102.49 -36.04 -37.01
CA GLU A 198 103.82 -35.70 -37.56
C GLU A 198 104.94 -36.52 -36.92
N VAL A 199 104.84 -36.82 -35.62
CA VAL A 199 105.82 -37.67 -34.92
C VAL A 199 105.74 -39.12 -35.42
N VAL A 200 104.55 -39.67 -35.67
CA VAL A 200 104.39 -41.01 -36.29
C VAL A 200 105.14 -41.07 -37.62
N GLU A 201 104.96 -40.07 -38.49
CA GLU A 201 105.62 -40.00 -39.81
C GLU A 201 107.15 -39.97 -39.67
N ARG A 202 107.66 -39.14 -38.75
CA ARG A 202 109.11 -39.06 -38.48
C ARG A 202 109.68 -40.37 -37.93
N VAL A 203 108.98 -41.05 -37.01
CA VAL A 203 109.42 -42.36 -36.50
C VAL A 203 109.47 -43.40 -37.62
N GLY A 204 108.50 -43.38 -38.54
CA GLY A 204 108.49 -44.21 -39.74
C GLY A 204 109.73 -43.98 -40.63
N ALA A 205 110.08 -42.72 -40.88
CA ALA A 205 111.27 -42.36 -41.65
C ALA A 205 112.57 -42.84 -40.97
N VAL A 206 112.67 -42.72 -39.63
CA VAL A 206 113.84 -43.23 -38.88
C VAL A 206 113.94 -44.75 -38.98
N ASN A 207 112.83 -45.48 -38.88
CA ASN A 207 112.84 -46.94 -39.05
C ASN A 207 113.39 -47.36 -40.43
N GLN A 208 113.00 -46.67 -41.51
CA GLN A 208 113.56 -46.91 -42.84
C GLN A 208 115.07 -46.68 -42.90
N MET A 209 115.59 -45.66 -42.21
CA MET A 209 117.04 -45.43 -42.12
C MET A 209 117.76 -46.55 -41.35
N ILE A 210 117.14 -47.07 -40.29
CA ILE A 210 117.68 -48.19 -39.50
C ILE A 210 117.75 -49.46 -40.34
N ASP A 211 116.74 -49.73 -41.18
CA ASP A 211 116.77 -50.86 -42.12
C ASP A 211 117.97 -50.75 -43.09
N VAL A 212 118.21 -49.57 -43.64
CA VAL A 212 119.38 -49.30 -44.51
C VAL A 212 120.70 -49.51 -43.75
N ILE A 213 120.80 -49.05 -42.49
CA ILE A 213 122.00 -49.25 -41.67
C ILE A 213 122.25 -50.73 -41.41
N ASN A 214 121.19 -51.50 -41.10
CA ASN A 214 121.28 -52.93 -40.85
C ASN A 214 121.71 -53.69 -42.12
N ASP A 215 121.20 -53.29 -43.29
CA ASP A 215 121.63 -53.80 -44.60
C ASP A 215 123.11 -53.49 -44.90
N ILE A 216 123.56 -52.27 -44.63
CA ILE A 216 124.97 -51.87 -44.79
C ILE A 216 125.85 -52.71 -43.86
N ALA A 217 125.45 -52.88 -42.59
CA ALA A 217 126.17 -53.68 -41.62
C ALA A 217 126.26 -55.15 -42.08
N ALA A 218 125.17 -55.73 -42.59
CA ALA A 218 125.16 -57.11 -43.11
C ALA A 218 126.09 -57.28 -44.32
N ARG A 219 126.04 -56.36 -45.30
CA ARG A 219 126.95 -56.38 -46.47
C ARG A 219 128.40 -56.19 -46.08
N THR A 220 128.67 -55.28 -45.14
CA THR A 220 130.01 -55.01 -44.61
C THR A 220 130.56 -56.23 -43.87
N ASN A 221 129.72 -56.91 -43.09
CA ASN A 221 130.06 -58.16 -42.41
C ASN A 221 130.42 -59.28 -43.40
N LEU A 222 129.64 -59.43 -44.49
CA LEU A 222 129.94 -60.40 -45.56
C LEU A 222 131.23 -60.07 -46.32
N LEU A 223 131.46 -58.79 -46.63
CA LEU A 223 132.71 -58.32 -47.25
C LEU A 223 133.91 -58.59 -46.35
N ALA A 224 133.80 -58.29 -45.05
CA ALA A 224 134.83 -58.56 -44.07
C ALA A 224 135.07 -60.06 -43.87
N MET A 225 134.02 -60.88 -43.93
CA MET A 225 134.13 -62.34 -43.90
C MET A 225 134.88 -62.87 -45.13
N ASN A 226 134.52 -62.40 -46.33
CA ASN A 226 135.23 -62.76 -47.57
C ASN A 226 136.69 -62.31 -47.53
N ALA A 227 136.97 -61.10 -47.02
CA ALA A 227 138.34 -60.60 -46.84
C ALA A 227 139.14 -61.40 -45.81
N ALA A 228 138.52 -61.86 -44.72
CA ALA A 228 139.16 -62.72 -43.73
C ALA A 228 139.49 -64.11 -44.31
N ILE A 229 138.63 -64.67 -45.16
CA ILE A 229 138.86 -65.92 -45.89
C ILE A 229 140.05 -65.76 -46.87
N GLU A 230 140.09 -64.69 -47.65
CA GLU A 230 141.18 -64.42 -48.59
C GLU A 230 142.51 -64.17 -47.87
N ALA A 231 142.48 -63.46 -46.73
CA ALA A 231 143.64 -63.25 -45.88
C ALA A 231 144.17 -64.55 -45.25
N ALA A 232 143.30 -65.52 -44.96
CA ALA A 232 143.71 -66.87 -44.54
C ALA A 232 144.33 -67.67 -45.69
N HIS A 233 143.83 -67.52 -46.93
CA HIS A 233 144.39 -68.14 -48.13
C HIS A 233 145.80 -67.63 -48.48
N ALA A 234 146.08 -66.34 -48.23
CA ALA A 234 147.38 -65.70 -48.49
C ALA A 234 148.51 -66.07 -47.49
N GLY A 235 148.23 -66.91 -46.47
CA GLY A 235 149.25 -67.44 -45.55
C GLY A 235 150.03 -66.36 -44.78
N ALA A 236 151.37 -66.48 -44.75
CA ALA A 236 152.23 -65.58 -43.94
C ALA A 236 152.13 -64.09 -44.32
N SER A 237 151.78 -63.78 -45.58
CA SER A 237 151.64 -62.43 -46.13
C SER A 237 150.29 -61.77 -45.81
N GLY A 238 149.26 -62.56 -45.43
CA GLY A 238 147.89 -62.08 -45.16
C GLY A 238 147.60 -61.68 -43.71
N ARG A 239 148.54 -61.89 -42.77
CA ARG A 239 148.31 -61.72 -41.32
C ARG A 239 147.83 -60.33 -40.91
N GLY A 240 148.37 -59.26 -41.51
CA GLY A 240 147.93 -57.89 -41.23
C GLY A 240 146.51 -57.61 -41.76
N PHE A 241 146.17 -58.13 -42.93
CA PHE A 241 144.84 -58.01 -43.52
C PHE A 241 143.77 -58.79 -42.74
N ALA A 242 144.12 -59.97 -42.21
CA ALA A 242 143.20 -60.76 -41.37
C ALA A 242 142.78 -60.00 -40.10
N VAL A 243 143.69 -59.25 -39.47
CA VAL A 243 143.38 -58.42 -38.29
C VAL A 243 142.42 -57.28 -38.66
N VAL A 244 142.68 -56.59 -39.77
CA VAL A 244 141.80 -55.51 -40.27
C VAL A 244 140.42 -56.05 -40.63
N ALA A 245 140.34 -57.19 -41.32
CA ALA A 245 139.08 -57.84 -41.66
C ALA A 245 138.29 -58.27 -40.41
N ALA A 246 138.95 -58.81 -39.39
CA ALA A 246 138.31 -59.14 -38.11
C ALA A 246 137.77 -57.89 -37.38
N GLU A 247 138.49 -56.77 -37.41
CA GLU A 247 138.03 -55.51 -36.80
C GLU A 247 136.84 -54.91 -37.57
N ILE A 248 136.87 -54.91 -38.92
CA ILE A 248 135.73 -54.48 -39.75
C ILE A 248 134.51 -55.37 -39.50
N ARG A 249 134.72 -56.68 -39.39
CA ARG A 249 133.64 -57.63 -39.08
C ARG A 249 133.02 -57.33 -37.72
N LYS A 250 133.84 -57.15 -36.68
CA LYS A 250 133.38 -56.79 -35.33
C LYS A 250 132.64 -55.45 -35.32
N LEU A 251 133.11 -54.46 -36.08
CA LEU A 251 132.42 -53.17 -36.24
C LEU A 251 131.06 -53.34 -36.92
N ALA A 252 130.97 -54.18 -37.95
CA ALA A 252 129.73 -54.49 -38.65
C ALA A 252 128.74 -55.23 -37.76
N GLU A 253 129.19 -56.25 -37.01
CA GLU A 253 128.38 -56.96 -36.00
C GLU A 253 127.89 -55.99 -34.90
N GLY A 254 128.76 -55.09 -34.41
CA GLY A 254 128.39 -54.05 -33.45
C GLY A 254 127.40 -53.02 -34.00
N THR A 255 127.53 -52.65 -35.29
CA THR A 255 126.61 -51.73 -35.97
C THR A 255 125.23 -52.36 -36.13
N ALA A 256 125.15 -53.64 -36.52
CA ALA A 256 123.90 -54.38 -36.60
C ALA A 256 123.23 -54.54 -35.22
N ALA A 257 124.00 -54.80 -34.17
CA ALA A 257 123.49 -54.86 -32.81
C ALA A 257 122.91 -53.51 -32.34
N ASN A 258 123.63 -52.40 -32.59
CA ASN A 258 123.14 -51.06 -32.27
C ASN A 258 121.89 -50.69 -33.08
N ALA A 259 121.85 -51.02 -34.38
CA ALA A 259 120.68 -50.81 -35.24
C ALA A 259 119.44 -51.55 -34.70
N ARG A 260 119.59 -52.81 -34.27
CA ARG A 260 118.52 -53.57 -33.61
C ARG A 260 118.04 -52.90 -32.31
N HIS A 261 118.97 -52.48 -31.46
CA HIS A 261 118.63 -51.81 -30.21
C HIS A 261 117.88 -50.48 -30.44
N ILE A 262 118.24 -49.73 -31.49
CA ILE A 262 117.48 -48.55 -31.91
C ILE A 262 116.09 -48.93 -32.43
N SER A 263 115.99 -49.99 -33.24
CA SER A 263 114.69 -50.51 -33.73
C SER A 263 113.75 -50.92 -32.59
N ASP A 264 114.26 -51.61 -31.56
CA ASP A 264 113.48 -51.99 -30.37
C ASP A 264 112.98 -50.75 -29.60
N ASN A 265 113.82 -49.72 -29.46
CA ASN A 265 113.44 -48.44 -28.85
C ASN A 265 112.38 -47.71 -29.68
N LEU A 266 112.50 -47.72 -31.02
CA LEU A 266 111.52 -47.11 -31.92
C LEU A 266 110.18 -47.85 -31.90
N ALA A 267 110.19 -49.18 -31.79
CA ALA A 267 108.97 -49.98 -31.61
C ALA A 267 108.26 -49.61 -30.29
N THR A 268 109.04 -49.46 -29.22
CA THR A 268 108.51 -49.01 -27.91
C THR A 268 107.94 -47.59 -28.00
N LEU A 269 108.64 -46.68 -28.68
CA LEU A 269 108.18 -45.31 -28.91
C LEU A 269 106.92 -45.27 -29.77
N GLY A 270 106.83 -46.10 -30.81
CA GLY A 270 105.64 -46.26 -31.65
C GLY A 270 104.41 -46.62 -30.82
N LYS A 271 104.55 -47.61 -29.92
CA LYS A 271 103.47 -47.97 -28.99
C LYS A 271 103.06 -46.80 -28.08
N LYS A 272 104.02 -46.03 -27.57
CA LYS A 272 103.71 -44.83 -26.75
C LYS A 272 102.99 -43.73 -27.54
N ILE A 273 103.27 -43.61 -28.83
CA ILE A 273 102.59 -42.67 -29.72
C ILE A 273 101.16 -43.13 -30.02
N GLU A 274 100.94 -44.44 -30.25
CA GLU A 274 99.60 -45.03 -30.39
C GLU A 274 98.75 -44.82 -29.12
N ASP A 275 99.35 -45.03 -27.94
CA ASP A 275 98.72 -44.76 -26.64
C ASP A 275 98.31 -43.27 -26.54
N ALA A 276 99.20 -42.35 -26.93
CA ALA A 276 98.95 -40.91 -26.89
C ALA A 276 97.87 -40.48 -27.89
N GLN A 277 97.83 -41.07 -29.09
CA GLN A 277 96.79 -40.81 -30.09
C GLN A 277 95.43 -41.29 -29.58
N SER A 278 95.36 -42.49 -29.02
CA SER A 278 94.15 -43.05 -28.42
C SER A 278 93.64 -42.19 -27.26
N ALA A 279 94.53 -41.72 -26.40
CA ALA A 279 94.20 -40.77 -25.33
C ALA A 279 93.68 -39.44 -25.88
N GLY A 280 94.30 -38.90 -26.95
CA GLY A 280 93.84 -37.69 -27.62
C GLY A 280 92.41 -37.82 -28.16
N THR A 281 92.08 -38.92 -28.84
CA THR A 281 90.72 -39.19 -29.32
C THR A 281 89.70 -39.31 -28.18
N ALA A 282 90.08 -39.96 -27.07
CA ALA A 282 89.21 -40.06 -25.90
C ALA A 282 88.94 -38.69 -25.24
N ILE A 283 89.95 -37.82 -25.18
CA ILE A 283 89.82 -36.46 -24.66
C ILE A 283 88.94 -35.60 -25.60
N ASP A 284 89.11 -35.69 -26.91
CA ASP A 284 88.27 -34.98 -27.89
C ASP A 284 86.78 -35.35 -27.75
N SER A 285 86.50 -36.65 -27.65
CA SER A 285 85.14 -37.15 -27.37
C SER A 285 84.58 -36.63 -26.04
N SER A 286 85.42 -36.56 -25.00
CA SER A 286 85.02 -36.03 -23.70
C SER A 286 84.67 -34.54 -23.76
N PHE A 287 85.47 -33.73 -24.47
CA PHE A 287 85.14 -32.32 -24.70
C PHE A 287 83.87 -32.16 -25.56
N GLY A 288 83.63 -33.02 -26.55
CA GLY A 288 82.38 -33.01 -27.32
C GLY A 288 81.14 -33.27 -26.46
N ARG A 289 81.24 -34.17 -25.48
CA ARG A 289 80.17 -34.39 -24.49
C ARG A 289 79.98 -33.18 -23.58
N ILE A 290 81.06 -32.59 -23.06
CA ILE A 290 81.00 -31.39 -22.21
C ILE A 290 80.36 -30.21 -22.98
N ASP A 291 80.69 -30.01 -24.26
CA ASP A 291 80.08 -28.96 -25.08
C ASP A 291 78.57 -29.16 -25.20
N THR A 292 78.13 -30.40 -25.47
CA THR A 292 76.70 -30.74 -25.57
C THR A 292 75.98 -30.48 -24.25
N GLU A 293 76.51 -30.98 -23.13
CA GLU A 293 75.92 -30.79 -21.80
C GLU A 293 75.89 -29.31 -21.38
N ALA A 294 76.96 -28.55 -21.66
CA ALA A 294 77.01 -27.12 -21.35
C ALA A 294 76.01 -26.29 -22.19
N ARG A 295 75.75 -26.68 -23.45
CA ARG A 295 74.71 -26.05 -24.28
C ARG A 295 73.32 -26.29 -23.70
N GLU A 296 73.03 -27.53 -23.30
CA GLU A 296 71.74 -27.87 -22.67
C GLU A 296 71.54 -27.07 -21.37
N VAL A 297 72.57 -26.94 -20.55
CA VAL A 297 72.51 -26.13 -19.32
C VAL A 297 72.29 -24.64 -19.62
N SER A 298 72.98 -24.07 -20.63
CA SER A 298 72.78 -22.66 -21.03
C SER A 298 71.35 -22.41 -21.55
N LEU A 299 70.79 -23.35 -22.32
CA LEU A 299 69.39 -23.30 -22.77
C LEU A 299 68.41 -23.38 -21.60
N ALA A 300 68.62 -24.31 -20.66
CA ALA A 300 67.76 -24.45 -19.48
C ALA A 300 67.72 -23.16 -18.63
N PHE A 301 68.86 -22.50 -18.41
CA PHE A 301 68.87 -21.22 -17.68
C PHE A 301 68.18 -20.09 -18.44
N ARG A 302 68.22 -20.10 -19.77
CA ARG A 302 67.46 -19.14 -20.58
C ARG A 302 65.95 -19.34 -20.44
N GLU A 303 65.49 -20.58 -20.42
CA GLU A 303 64.08 -20.92 -20.17
C GLU A 303 63.65 -20.51 -18.76
N ILE A 304 64.49 -20.74 -17.74
CA ILE A 304 64.24 -20.25 -16.38
C ILE A 304 64.13 -18.72 -16.37
N GLY A 305 65.03 -18.02 -17.05
CA GLY A 305 64.97 -16.56 -17.18
C GLY A 305 63.64 -16.08 -17.78
N ALA A 306 63.20 -16.69 -18.88
CA ALA A 306 61.91 -16.39 -19.49
C ALA A 306 60.74 -16.65 -18.52
N ALA A 307 60.71 -17.81 -17.86
CA ALA A 307 59.68 -18.16 -16.89
C ALA A 307 59.64 -17.20 -15.69
N THR A 308 60.80 -16.75 -15.19
CA THR A 308 60.85 -15.77 -14.10
C THR A 308 60.33 -14.39 -14.51
N ALA A 309 60.54 -13.97 -15.77
CA ALA A 309 59.99 -12.73 -16.30
C ALA A 309 58.45 -12.78 -16.42
N GLU A 310 57.90 -13.93 -16.83
CA GLU A 310 56.46 -14.17 -16.84
C GLU A 310 55.89 -14.17 -15.42
N LEU A 311 56.52 -14.89 -14.48
CA LEU A 311 56.13 -14.90 -13.07
C LEU A 311 56.15 -13.50 -12.44
N SER A 312 57.15 -12.67 -12.74
CA SER A 312 57.23 -11.27 -12.30
C SER A 312 56.08 -10.41 -12.83
N THR A 313 55.59 -10.72 -14.02
CA THR A 313 54.40 -10.06 -14.58
C THR A 313 53.14 -10.54 -13.87
N GLY A 314 53.00 -11.85 -13.65
CA GLY A 314 51.89 -12.43 -12.89
C GLY A 314 51.80 -11.91 -11.45
N THR A 315 52.92 -11.74 -10.74
CA THR A 315 52.89 -11.18 -9.37
C THR A 315 52.42 -9.73 -9.33
N ARG A 316 52.78 -8.92 -10.34
CA ARG A 316 52.26 -7.54 -10.47
C ARG A 316 50.75 -7.50 -10.70
N GLU A 317 50.22 -8.40 -11.53
CA GLU A 317 48.77 -8.52 -11.75
C GLU A 317 48.04 -8.95 -10.47
N VAL A 318 48.59 -9.91 -9.73
CA VAL A 318 48.03 -10.35 -8.44
C VAL A 318 48.03 -9.22 -7.40
N LEU A 319 49.09 -8.40 -7.34
CA LEU A 319 49.13 -7.22 -6.47
C LEU A 319 48.03 -6.21 -6.82
N SER A 320 47.86 -5.91 -8.11
CA SER A 320 46.80 -4.99 -8.57
C SER A 320 45.39 -5.52 -8.26
N ALA A 321 45.17 -6.83 -8.42
CA ALA A 321 43.92 -7.47 -8.02
C ALA A 321 43.68 -7.37 -6.50
N ALA A 322 44.72 -7.52 -5.69
CA ALA A 322 44.63 -7.37 -4.24
C ALA A 322 44.29 -5.94 -3.81
N GLU A 323 44.87 -4.92 -4.45
CA GLU A 323 44.52 -3.51 -4.24
C GLU A 323 43.05 -3.22 -4.59
N SER A 324 42.57 -3.80 -5.70
CA SER A 324 41.18 -3.71 -6.11
C SER A 324 40.24 -4.35 -5.08
N LEU A 325 40.59 -5.54 -4.56
CA LEU A 325 39.85 -6.22 -3.49
C LEU A 325 39.83 -5.42 -2.19
N GLN A 326 40.91 -4.71 -1.87
CA GLN A 326 40.95 -3.83 -0.70
C GLN A 326 40.00 -2.64 -0.86
N THR A 327 39.91 -2.09 -2.07
CA THR A 327 38.98 -0.99 -2.39
C THR A 327 37.53 -1.45 -2.29
N ILE A 328 37.20 -2.59 -2.90
CA ILE A 328 35.87 -3.22 -2.82
C ILE A 328 35.51 -3.52 -1.36
N SER A 329 36.44 -4.01 -0.55
CA SER A 329 36.20 -4.26 0.88
C SER A 329 35.82 -2.99 1.65
N ARG A 330 36.44 -1.84 1.33
CA ARG A 330 36.08 -0.55 1.95
C ARG A 330 34.68 -0.09 1.54
N GLU A 331 34.34 -0.23 0.26
CA GLU A 331 32.99 0.09 -0.24
C GLU A 331 31.93 -0.78 0.41
N LEU A 332 32.16 -2.09 0.49
CA LEU A 332 31.27 -3.03 1.18
C LEU A 332 31.09 -2.67 2.66
N SER A 333 32.15 -2.22 3.33
CA SER A 333 32.06 -1.76 4.72
C SER A 333 31.15 -0.54 4.87
N PHE A 334 31.23 0.41 3.93
CA PHE A 334 30.34 1.57 3.92
C PHE A 334 28.88 1.16 3.66
N SER A 335 28.64 0.28 2.67
CA SER A 335 27.30 -0.24 2.38
C SER A 335 26.71 -1.03 3.56
N ALA A 336 27.53 -1.82 4.26
CA ALA A 336 27.07 -2.53 5.46
C ALA A 336 26.65 -1.57 6.57
N GLU A 337 27.37 -0.46 6.77
CA GLU A 337 26.98 0.57 7.74
C GLU A 337 25.68 1.28 7.32
N GLU A 338 25.52 1.64 6.05
CA GLU A 338 24.26 2.21 5.55
C GLU A 338 23.08 1.24 5.71
N MET A 339 23.29 -0.06 5.44
CA MET A 339 22.27 -1.08 5.69
C MET A 339 21.92 -1.19 7.17
N SER A 340 22.91 -1.06 8.07
CA SER A 340 22.70 -1.05 9.52
C SER A 340 21.84 0.13 9.95
N VAL A 341 22.13 1.34 9.43
CA VAL A 341 21.31 2.55 9.64
C VAL A 341 19.90 2.35 9.10
N GLY A 342 19.75 1.85 7.87
CA GLY A 342 18.46 1.57 7.26
C GLY A 342 17.63 0.56 8.05
N ALA A 343 18.24 -0.52 8.52
CA ALA A 343 17.57 -1.51 9.35
C ALA A 343 17.06 -0.92 10.66
N ARG A 344 17.86 -0.07 11.34
CA ARG A 344 17.42 0.65 12.56
C ARG A 344 16.23 1.56 12.29
N GLU A 345 16.21 2.24 11.15
CA GLU A 345 15.09 3.11 10.78
C GLU A 345 13.81 2.30 10.50
N VAL A 346 13.91 1.15 9.84
CA VAL A 346 12.76 0.25 9.65
C VAL A 346 12.26 -0.29 10.99
N THR A 347 13.15 -0.68 11.92
CA THR A 347 12.75 -1.08 13.29
C THR A 347 11.95 0.03 13.98
N ARG A 348 12.36 1.30 13.83
CA ARG A 348 11.63 2.45 14.37
C ARG A 348 10.24 2.57 13.75
N VAL A 349 10.13 2.49 12.42
CA VAL A 349 8.84 2.54 11.70
C VAL A 349 7.91 1.39 12.11
N ILE A 350 8.44 0.20 12.33
CA ILE A 350 7.68 -0.97 12.83
C ILE A 350 7.11 -0.69 14.23
N SER A 351 7.92 -0.12 15.13
CA SER A 351 7.47 0.28 16.47
C SER A 351 6.37 1.32 16.42
N ASP A 352 6.53 2.37 15.59
CA ASP A 352 5.53 3.42 15.42
C ASP A 352 4.22 2.86 14.86
N THR A 353 4.31 1.97 13.86
CA THR A 353 3.15 1.32 13.24
C THR A 353 2.42 0.42 14.24
N ARG A 354 3.16 -0.29 15.11
CA ARG A 354 2.58 -1.10 16.19
C ARG A 354 1.79 -0.23 17.17
N SER A 355 2.35 0.90 17.59
CA SER A 355 1.66 1.85 18.48
C SER A 355 0.40 2.40 17.81
N ALA A 356 0.49 2.87 16.57
CA ALA A 356 -0.66 3.40 15.83
C ALA A 356 -1.76 2.35 15.62
N ALA A 357 -1.39 1.09 15.39
CA ALA A 357 -2.34 -0.01 15.31
C ALA A 357 -3.08 -0.21 16.65
N GLN A 358 -2.37 -0.17 17.78
CA GLN A 358 -2.98 -0.27 19.11
C GLN A 358 -3.94 0.89 19.39
N ASP A 359 -3.53 2.13 19.10
CA ASP A 359 -4.38 3.32 19.25
C ASP A 359 -5.65 3.20 18.39
N THR A 360 -5.52 2.66 17.17
CA THR A 360 -6.65 2.43 16.28
C THR A 360 -7.64 1.41 16.85
N VAL A 361 -7.18 0.36 17.53
CA VAL A 361 -8.08 -0.59 18.22
C VAL A 361 -8.87 0.11 19.32
N VAL A 362 -8.21 0.96 20.13
CA VAL A 362 -8.87 1.72 21.20
C VAL A 362 -9.95 2.64 20.62
N MET A 363 -9.62 3.43 19.60
CA MET A 363 -10.57 4.32 18.94
C MET A 363 -11.77 3.57 18.33
N ILE A 364 -11.56 2.40 17.73
CA ILE A 364 -12.65 1.56 17.21
C ILE A 364 -13.56 1.09 18.35
N GLY A 365 -12.98 0.74 19.50
CA GLY A 365 -13.72 0.38 20.71
C GLY A 365 -14.64 1.51 21.19
N GLU A 366 -14.09 2.72 21.32
CA GLU A 366 -14.85 3.93 21.72
C GLU A 366 -16.00 4.24 20.75
N VAL A 367 -15.77 4.12 19.43
CA VAL A 367 -16.82 4.32 18.41
C VAL A 367 -17.92 3.26 18.52
N SER A 368 -17.55 2.00 18.81
CA SER A 368 -18.51 0.91 18.99
C SER A 368 -19.37 1.10 20.24
N GLU A 369 -18.78 1.59 21.32
CA GLU A 369 -19.48 1.93 22.56
C GLU A 369 -20.45 3.10 22.32
N ALA A 370 -19.99 4.20 21.71
CA ALA A 370 -20.83 5.34 21.37
C ALA A 370 -22.00 4.96 20.45
N ALA A 371 -21.80 4.07 19.48
CA ALA A 371 -22.87 3.57 18.61
C ALA A 371 -23.93 2.76 19.40
N THR A 372 -23.50 2.04 20.45
CA THR A 372 -24.38 1.29 21.34
C THR A 372 -25.23 2.23 22.19
N ASP A 373 -24.63 3.28 22.75
CA ASP A 373 -25.32 4.32 23.54
C ASP A 373 -26.36 5.08 22.72
N VAL A 374 -26.03 5.42 21.46
CA VAL A 374 -26.97 6.07 20.55
C VAL A 374 -28.14 5.15 20.24
N THR A 375 -27.88 3.85 20.04
CA THR A 375 -28.94 2.85 19.80
C THR A 375 -29.88 2.76 21.00
N GLU A 376 -29.36 2.66 22.23
CA GLU A 376 -30.19 2.64 23.44
C GLU A 376 -30.99 3.95 23.63
N SER A 377 -30.37 5.10 23.39
CA SER A 377 -31.05 6.40 23.48
C SER A 377 -32.18 6.51 22.45
N THR A 378 -31.96 5.99 21.25
CA THR A 378 -32.95 5.97 20.16
C THR A 378 -34.12 5.05 20.48
N GLU A 379 -33.87 3.89 21.10
CA GLU A 379 -34.91 2.99 21.61
C GLU A 379 -35.77 3.66 22.68
N ARG A 380 -35.15 4.39 23.63
CA ARG A 380 -35.88 5.16 24.65
C ARG A 380 -36.74 6.28 24.05
N ILE A 381 -36.23 7.01 23.05
CA ILE A 381 -37.00 8.02 22.31
C ILE A 381 -38.19 7.36 21.60
N SER A 382 -37.97 6.21 20.96
CA SER A 382 -39.06 5.44 20.33
C SER A 382 -40.15 5.08 21.34
N ALA A 383 -39.78 4.60 22.53
CA ALA A 383 -40.75 4.23 23.57
C ALA A 383 -41.55 5.44 24.08
N LEU A 384 -40.90 6.59 24.32
CA LEU A 384 -41.57 7.83 24.71
C LEU A 384 -42.49 8.36 23.61
N SER A 385 -42.07 8.26 22.35
CA SER A 385 -42.89 8.65 21.20
C SER A 385 -44.16 7.78 21.10
N MET A 386 -44.05 6.48 21.37
CA MET A 386 -45.19 5.57 21.45
C MET A 386 -46.17 5.92 22.56
N ASP A 387 -45.66 6.21 23.76
CA ASP A 387 -46.50 6.60 24.88
C ASP A 387 -47.23 7.92 24.58
N ASN A 388 -46.51 8.93 24.08
CA ASN A 388 -47.10 10.21 23.67
C ASN A 388 -48.21 10.01 22.63
N ASN A 389 -48.01 9.15 21.63
CA ASN A 389 -49.04 8.90 20.63
C ASN A 389 -50.21 8.08 21.18
N SER A 390 -49.99 7.18 22.15
CA SER A 390 -51.10 6.52 22.85
C SER A 390 -51.93 7.52 23.67
N GLN A 391 -51.29 8.53 24.27
CA GLN A 391 -51.97 9.62 24.96
C GLN A 391 -52.76 10.50 23.98
N ILE A 392 -52.20 10.78 22.79
CA ILE A 392 -52.90 11.48 21.71
C ILE A 392 -54.11 10.67 21.24
N ASP A 393 -53.98 9.36 21.03
CA ASP A 393 -55.09 8.49 20.65
C ASP A 393 -56.22 8.54 21.70
N GLY A 394 -55.86 8.49 22.99
CA GLY A 394 -56.81 8.69 24.08
C GLY A 394 -57.49 10.06 24.07
N LEU A 395 -56.74 11.13 23.82
CA LEU A 395 -57.31 12.49 23.66
C LEU A 395 -58.28 12.57 22.50
N ILE A 396 -57.95 11.93 21.37
CA ILE A 396 -58.81 11.88 20.20
C ILE A 396 -60.09 11.11 20.50
N GLN A 397 -60.02 9.95 21.14
CA GLN A 397 -61.21 9.19 21.54
C GLN A 397 -62.13 10.02 22.45
N VAL A 398 -61.55 10.78 23.39
CA VAL A 398 -62.30 11.71 24.23
C VAL A 398 -62.96 12.80 23.38
N LEU A 399 -62.22 13.45 22.47
CA LEU A 399 -62.77 14.48 21.57
C LEU A 399 -63.90 13.94 20.68
N GLN A 400 -63.73 12.73 20.12
CA GLN A 400 -64.74 12.06 19.31
C GLN A 400 -66.04 11.79 20.08
N GLY A 401 -65.96 11.56 21.40
CA GLY A 401 -67.11 11.39 22.27
C GLY A 401 -67.94 12.67 22.51
N TYR A 402 -67.39 13.85 22.21
CA TYR A 402 -68.07 15.15 22.37
C TYR A 402 -68.68 15.71 21.08
N GLN A 403 -68.46 15.08 19.92
CA GLN A 403 -68.65 15.68 18.60
C GLN A 403 -69.79 15.07 17.75
N THR A 404 -70.88 14.60 18.36
CA THR A 404 -72.04 14.11 17.59
C THR A 404 -72.82 15.17 16.80
N ASP A 405 -72.38 16.44 16.70
CA ASP A 405 -73.16 17.53 16.05
C ASP A 405 -72.37 18.56 15.21
N ALA A 406 -71.09 18.36 14.85
CA ALA A 406 -70.32 19.34 14.07
C ALA A 406 -69.70 18.76 12.77
N ASP A 407 -70.51 18.62 11.74
CA ASP A 407 -70.11 18.05 10.45
C ASP A 407 -69.29 19.02 9.58
N GLN A 408 -68.04 18.62 9.29
CA GLN A 408 -67.30 18.72 8.00
C GLN A 408 -65.81 19.07 8.14
N VAL A 409 -65.35 19.68 9.23
CA VAL A 409 -63.90 19.93 9.46
C VAL A 409 -63.22 18.78 10.23
N GLU A 410 -64.01 17.93 10.87
CA GLU A 410 -63.56 16.94 11.85
C GLU A 410 -63.19 15.58 11.27
N GLU A 411 -63.81 15.16 10.17
CA GLU A 411 -63.55 13.86 9.54
C GLU A 411 -62.13 13.80 8.94
N GLU A 412 -61.67 14.90 8.34
CA GLU A 412 -60.35 15.02 7.72
C GLU A 412 -59.23 15.04 8.78
N ALA A 413 -59.43 15.76 9.89
CA ALA A 413 -58.53 15.75 11.04
C ALA A 413 -58.42 14.36 11.67
N ARG A 414 -59.56 13.68 11.85
CA ARG A 414 -59.65 12.31 12.39
C ARG A 414 -58.89 11.30 11.53
N LYS A 415 -59.07 11.37 10.22
CA LYS A 415 -58.39 10.55 9.21
C LYS A 415 -56.86 10.71 9.28
N ARG A 416 -56.35 11.95 9.41
CA ARG A 416 -54.91 12.25 9.56
C ARG A 416 -54.31 11.66 10.82
N LEU A 417 -55.01 11.85 11.93
CA LEU A 417 -54.59 11.36 13.24
C LEU A 417 -54.53 9.83 13.30
N GLN A 418 -55.53 9.15 12.75
CA GLN A 418 -55.56 7.70 12.61
C GLN A 418 -54.39 7.19 11.77
N MET A 419 -54.11 7.84 10.64
CA MET A 419 -53.00 7.46 9.75
C MET A 419 -51.63 7.54 10.46
N ALA A 420 -51.42 8.57 11.26
CA ALA A 420 -50.15 8.72 11.95
C ALA A 420 -49.97 7.84 13.18
N SER A 421 -51.06 7.50 13.87
CA SER A 421 -51.07 6.40 14.84
C SER A 421 -50.58 5.10 14.19
N ILE A 422 -51.04 4.79 12.98
CA ILE A 422 -50.60 3.62 12.21
C ILE A 422 -49.09 3.69 11.86
N MET A 423 -48.61 4.83 11.34
CA MET A 423 -47.19 5.01 10.99
C MET A 423 -46.26 4.87 12.20
N LEU A 424 -46.63 5.41 13.35
CA LEU A 424 -45.82 5.26 14.55
C LEU A 424 -45.78 3.81 15.03
N LYS A 425 -46.93 3.13 15.10
CA LYS A 425 -46.97 1.71 15.50
C LYS A 425 -46.10 0.84 14.58
N HIS A 426 -46.01 1.21 13.30
CA HIS A 426 -45.11 0.59 12.34
C HIS A 426 -43.62 0.86 12.67
N MET A 427 -43.21 2.10 12.94
CA MET A 427 -41.81 2.41 13.30
C MET A 427 -41.38 1.82 14.64
N SER A 428 -42.28 1.84 15.63
CA SER A 428 -42.11 1.14 16.91
C SER A 428 -41.81 -0.34 16.70
N TRP A 429 -42.53 -0.96 15.78
CA TRP A 429 -42.37 -2.36 15.48
C TRP A 429 -41.01 -2.63 14.81
N VAL A 430 -40.55 -1.75 13.91
CA VAL A 430 -39.22 -1.82 13.30
C VAL A 430 -38.11 -1.72 14.36
N ALA A 431 -38.25 -0.82 15.32
CA ALA A 431 -37.33 -0.70 16.45
C ALA A 431 -37.31 -1.97 17.31
N ARG A 432 -38.48 -2.58 17.59
CA ARG A 432 -38.55 -3.85 18.33
C ARG A 432 -37.86 -5.00 17.59
N VAL A 433 -37.92 -5.05 16.27
CA VAL A 433 -37.17 -6.05 15.47
C VAL A 433 -35.67 -5.89 15.69
N ARG A 434 -35.16 -4.65 15.75
CA ARG A 434 -33.75 -4.40 16.08
C ARG A 434 -33.40 -4.93 17.47
N MET A 435 -34.23 -4.62 18.47
CA MET A 435 -34.02 -5.05 19.85
C MET A 435 -34.00 -6.58 20.00
N VAL A 436 -34.78 -7.30 19.20
CA VAL A 436 -34.74 -8.78 19.14
C VAL A 436 -33.43 -9.28 18.53
N LEU A 437 -32.95 -8.65 17.45
CA LEU A 437 -31.69 -9.01 16.81
C LEU A 437 -30.47 -8.75 17.70
N ASP A 438 -30.52 -7.69 18.48
CA ASP A 438 -29.49 -7.33 19.46
C ASP A 438 -29.63 -8.15 20.77
N GLY A 439 -30.59 -9.08 20.86
CA GLY A 439 -30.80 -9.96 22.01
C GLY A 439 -31.35 -9.27 23.27
N ARG A 440 -31.83 -8.03 23.15
CA ARG A 440 -32.29 -7.19 24.27
C ARG A 440 -33.70 -7.55 24.74
N ILE A 441 -34.55 -8.02 23.83
CA ILE A 441 -35.93 -8.45 24.12
C ILE A 441 -36.26 -9.74 23.37
N SER A 442 -37.19 -10.52 23.90
CA SER A 442 -37.70 -11.73 23.26
C SER A 442 -39.17 -11.54 22.91
N ILE A 443 -39.49 -11.61 21.62
CA ILE A 443 -40.86 -11.50 21.10
C ILE A 443 -41.17 -12.79 20.32
N PRO A 444 -42.35 -13.41 20.50
CA PRO A 444 -42.76 -14.57 19.71
C PRO A 444 -42.67 -14.27 18.20
N PRO A 445 -41.99 -15.12 17.40
CA PRO A 445 -41.83 -14.88 15.96
C PRO A 445 -43.16 -14.74 15.20
N GLU A 446 -44.23 -15.33 15.72
CA GLU A 446 -45.58 -15.25 15.14
C GLU A 446 -46.16 -13.82 15.22
N GLU A 447 -45.90 -13.09 16.31
CA GLU A 447 -46.35 -11.71 16.53
C GLU A 447 -45.64 -10.71 15.60
N LEU A 448 -44.43 -11.05 15.16
CA LEU A 448 -43.64 -10.23 14.25
C LEU A 448 -43.96 -10.50 12.77
N ARG A 449 -44.54 -11.64 12.41
CA ARG A 449 -44.64 -12.06 10.99
C ARG A 449 -45.96 -11.71 10.30
N ASP A 450 -47.05 -11.52 11.04
CA ASP A 450 -48.37 -11.34 10.41
C ASP A 450 -48.65 -9.89 9.96
N HIS A 451 -48.46 -9.66 8.65
CA HIS A 451 -48.78 -8.39 8.00
C HIS A 451 -50.27 -8.01 8.04
N LYS A 452 -51.20 -8.93 8.32
CA LYS A 452 -52.65 -8.62 8.39
C LYS A 452 -53.11 -8.31 9.81
N ALA A 453 -52.38 -8.76 10.82
CA ALA A 453 -52.66 -8.46 12.22
C ALA A 453 -52.16 -7.08 12.67
N CYS A 454 -51.21 -6.49 11.94
CA CYS A 454 -50.70 -5.15 12.23
C CYS A 454 -51.73 -4.06 11.87
N GLU A 455 -51.64 -2.91 12.52
CA GLU A 455 -52.61 -1.82 12.37
C GLU A 455 -52.64 -1.25 10.95
N LEU A 456 -51.49 -1.22 10.27
CA LEU A 456 -51.40 -0.85 8.86
C LEU A 456 -52.13 -1.86 7.97
N GLY A 457 -51.95 -3.16 8.21
CA GLY A 457 -52.62 -4.23 7.48
C GLY A 457 -54.14 -4.20 7.66
N LYS A 458 -54.62 -3.95 8.88
CA LYS A 458 -56.06 -3.79 9.15
C LYS A 458 -56.64 -2.58 8.43
N TRP A 459 -55.92 -1.46 8.39
CA TRP A 459 -56.35 -0.25 7.71
C TRP A 459 -56.37 -0.43 6.18
N LEU A 460 -55.33 -1.04 5.60
CA LEU A 460 -55.27 -1.37 4.17
C LEU A 460 -56.49 -2.19 3.71
N ALA A 461 -56.93 -3.14 4.55
CA ALA A 461 -58.06 -4.01 4.25
C ALA A 461 -59.45 -3.34 4.36
N ARG A 462 -59.58 -2.28 5.17
CA ARG A 462 -60.87 -1.60 5.43
C ARG A 462 -61.06 -0.34 4.58
N GLU A 463 -60.07 0.53 4.61
CA GLU A 463 -60.19 1.93 4.17
C GLU A 463 -59.11 2.31 3.14
N GLY A 464 -57.98 1.59 3.11
CA GLY A 464 -56.81 1.99 2.33
C GLY A 464 -57.06 2.13 0.82
N GLN A 465 -57.91 1.28 0.24
CA GLN A 465 -58.24 1.33 -1.19
C GLN A 465 -59.09 2.56 -1.57
N GLN A 466 -59.87 3.10 -0.63
CA GLN A 466 -60.66 4.31 -0.83
C GLN A 466 -59.86 5.57 -0.49
N ALA A 467 -58.96 5.48 0.50
CA ALA A 467 -58.16 6.61 0.98
C ALA A 467 -56.98 6.95 0.06
N ILE A 468 -56.43 5.98 -0.69
CA ILE A 468 -55.34 6.21 -1.64
C ILE A 468 -55.94 6.38 -3.05
N PRO A 469 -55.90 7.58 -3.65
CA PRO A 469 -56.57 7.85 -4.94
C PRO A 469 -56.01 7.06 -6.13
N SER A 470 -54.74 6.63 -6.05
CA SER A 470 -54.05 5.90 -7.12
C SER A 470 -53.97 4.41 -6.83
N ALA A 471 -54.56 3.59 -7.70
CA ALA A 471 -54.49 2.13 -7.62
C ALA A 471 -53.03 1.61 -7.65
N GLN A 472 -52.14 2.29 -8.40
CA GLN A 472 -50.73 1.95 -8.47
C GLN A 472 -49.99 2.24 -7.15
N THR A 473 -50.31 3.37 -6.51
CA THR A 473 -49.73 3.76 -5.21
C THR A 473 -50.19 2.80 -4.11
N PHE A 474 -51.47 2.40 -4.12
CA PHE A 474 -52.00 1.41 -3.20
C PHE A 474 -51.31 0.05 -3.35
N GLN A 475 -51.14 -0.42 -4.59
CA GLN A 475 -50.45 -1.69 -4.86
C GLN A 475 -48.98 -1.65 -4.39
N ARG A 476 -48.25 -0.56 -4.66
CA ARG A 476 -46.87 -0.37 -4.21
C ARG A 476 -46.75 -0.41 -2.69
N LEU A 477 -47.68 0.23 -1.97
CA LEU A 477 -47.72 0.21 -0.51
C LEU A 477 -47.96 -1.20 0.03
N ASP A 478 -48.98 -1.90 -0.47
CA ASP A 478 -49.34 -3.25 -0.01
C ASP A 478 -48.22 -4.28 -0.29
N GLU A 479 -47.58 -4.21 -1.47
CA GLU A 479 -46.44 -5.07 -1.81
C GLU A 479 -45.22 -4.79 -0.93
N THR A 480 -44.89 -3.51 -0.70
CA THR A 480 -43.77 -3.11 0.16
C THR A 480 -44.01 -3.54 1.61
N HIS A 481 -45.24 -3.37 2.10
CA HIS A 481 -45.66 -3.81 3.43
C HIS A 481 -45.53 -5.33 3.61
N ARG A 482 -45.97 -6.13 2.64
CA ARG A 482 -45.80 -7.58 2.64
C ARG A 482 -44.32 -7.98 2.61
N ARG A 483 -43.51 -7.31 1.78
CA ARG A 483 -42.05 -7.52 1.70
C ARG A 483 -41.37 -7.27 3.04
N LEU A 484 -41.71 -6.18 3.72
CA LEU A 484 -41.17 -5.83 5.03
C LEU A 484 -41.42 -6.94 6.07
N HIS A 485 -42.64 -7.47 6.16
CA HIS A 485 -42.92 -8.59 7.06
C HIS A 485 -42.22 -9.90 6.65
N GLY A 486 -42.02 -10.12 5.35
CA GLY A 486 -41.20 -11.22 4.83
C GLY A 486 -39.74 -11.14 5.30
N LEU A 487 -39.13 -9.95 5.23
CA LEU A 487 -37.77 -9.71 5.72
C LEU A 487 -37.64 -9.97 7.22
N VAL A 488 -38.67 -9.64 8.02
CA VAL A 488 -38.69 -9.98 9.44
C VAL A 488 -38.82 -11.47 9.70
N ALA A 489 -39.63 -12.17 8.91
CA ALA A 489 -39.72 -13.63 9.00
C ALA A 489 -38.36 -14.31 8.77
N GLU A 490 -37.53 -13.72 7.92
CA GLU A 490 -36.16 -14.16 7.69
C GLU A 490 -35.23 -13.79 8.84
N LEU A 491 -35.30 -12.56 9.35
CA LEU A 491 -34.46 -12.05 10.44
C LEU A 491 -34.67 -12.81 11.76
N VAL A 492 -35.90 -13.21 12.08
CA VAL A 492 -36.28 -13.85 13.36
C VAL A 492 -36.38 -15.39 13.23
N ARG A 493 -35.61 -16.00 12.32
CA ARG A 493 -35.50 -17.47 12.23
C ARG A 493 -34.44 -17.99 13.22
N PRO A 494 -34.64 -19.16 13.87
CA PRO A 494 -33.69 -19.72 14.82
C PRO A 494 -32.28 -19.86 14.22
N GLU A 495 -31.27 -19.51 15.04
CA GLU A 495 -29.90 -19.06 14.71
C GLU A 495 -28.93 -20.06 14.04
N GLY A 496 -29.41 -21.03 13.29
CA GLY A 496 -28.58 -22.16 12.86
C GLY A 496 -27.39 -21.88 11.93
N ASP A 497 -27.29 -20.74 11.20
CA ASP A 497 -26.17 -20.57 10.24
C ASP A 497 -25.98 -19.17 9.59
N ARG A 498 -26.37 -18.06 10.25
CA ARG A 498 -26.27 -16.73 9.60
C ARG A 498 -25.03 -15.96 10.02
N ASP A 499 -24.17 -15.68 9.05
CA ASP A 499 -23.14 -14.64 9.07
C ASP A 499 -23.75 -13.32 9.62
N PRO A 500 -23.16 -12.72 10.68
CA PRO A 500 -23.58 -11.42 11.21
C PRO A 500 -23.76 -10.34 10.13
N SER A 501 -22.96 -10.39 9.06
CA SER A 501 -23.02 -9.47 7.93
C SER A 501 -24.34 -9.59 7.15
N GLN A 502 -24.83 -10.81 6.95
CA GLN A 502 -26.09 -11.06 6.23
C GLN A 502 -27.33 -10.68 7.05
N ARG A 503 -27.28 -10.84 8.38
CA ARG A 503 -28.36 -10.35 9.27
C ARG A 503 -28.46 -8.83 9.19
N GLU A 504 -27.31 -8.15 9.23
CA GLU A 504 -27.24 -6.69 9.15
C GLU A 504 -27.69 -6.16 7.79
N GLU A 505 -27.35 -6.85 6.70
CA GLU A 505 -27.87 -6.54 5.36
C GLU A 505 -29.39 -6.74 5.25
N SER A 506 -29.92 -7.83 5.80
CA SER A 506 -31.36 -8.10 5.83
C SER A 506 -32.12 -7.04 6.65
N PHE A 507 -31.53 -6.57 7.75
CA PHE A 507 -32.08 -5.49 8.57
C PHE A 507 -32.05 -4.15 7.82
N ARG A 508 -30.99 -3.86 7.07
CA ARG A 508 -30.93 -2.68 6.18
C ARG A 508 -32.05 -2.69 5.14
N ALA A 509 -32.27 -3.82 4.48
CA ALA A 509 -33.36 -3.97 3.50
C ALA A 509 -34.74 -3.77 4.15
N LEU A 510 -34.90 -4.16 5.41
CA LEU A 510 -36.12 -3.90 6.19
C LEU A 510 -36.33 -2.41 6.44
N LEU A 511 -35.28 -1.67 6.80
CA LEU A 511 -35.34 -0.21 7.00
C LEU A 511 -35.70 0.52 5.70
N GLU A 512 -35.15 0.09 4.56
CA GLU A 512 -35.53 0.64 3.25
C GLU A 512 -37.02 0.41 2.93
N ALA A 513 -37.54 -0.80 3.19
CA ALA A 513 -38.95 -1.10 2.98
C ALA A 513 -39.86 -0.29 3.93
N SER A 514 -39.43 -0.12 5.17
CA SER A 514 -40.08 0.73 6.19
C SER A 514 -40.16 2.19 5.74
N HIS A 515 -39.06 2.73 5.22
CA HIS A 515 -39.00 4.10 4.70
C HIS A 515 -40.03 4.32 3.57
N VAL A 516 -40.07 3.43 2.58
CA VAL A 516 -41.03 3.51 1.47
C VAL A 516 -42.49 3.46 1.94
N ILE A 517 -42.81 2.63 2.95
CA ILE A 517 -44.15 2.59 3.55
C ILE A 517 -44.49 3.94 4.18
N THR A 518 -43.61 4.49 5.02
CA THR A 518 -43.85 5.78 5.67
C THR A 518 -43.96 6.94 4.68
N GLU A 519 -43.19 6.91 3.60
CA GLU A 519 -43.26 7.89 2.51
C GLU A 519 -44.67 7.93 1.88
N ILE A 520 -45.18 6.76 1.46
CA ILE A 520 -46.49 6.65 0.78
C ILE A 520 -47.64 7.04 1.72
N LEU A 521 -47.59 6.60 2.98
CA LEU A 521 -48.63 6.93 3.97
C LEU A 521 -48.65 8.43 4.30
N THR A 522 -47.48 9.06 4.38
CA THR A 522 -47.35 10.51 4.61
C THR A 522 -47.90 11.30 3.43
N ALA A 523 -47.63 10.87 2.19
CA ALA A 523 -48.13 11.51 0.97
C ALA A 523 -49.66 11.42 0.80
N THR A 524 -50.27 10.35 1.32
CA THR A 524 -51.72 10.11 1.18
C THR A 524 -52.57 11.06 2.03
N TYR A 525 -52.08 11.47 3.20
CA TYR A 525 -52.90 12.17 4.21
C TYR A 525 -52.56 13.64 4.44
N THR A 526 -51.62 14.18 3.68
CA THR A 526 -51.30 15.61 3.69
C THR A 526 -52.13 16.34 2.62
N SER A 527 -53.42 16.59 2.87
CA SER A 527 -54.29 17.38 1.98
C SER A 527 -54.32 18.87 2.35
N THR A 528 -54.00 19.74 1.39
CA THR A 528 -54.89 20.81 0.91
C THR A 528 -54.16 21.52 -0.23
N SER A 529 -54.79 21.56 -1.40
CA SER A 529 -54.53 22.61 -2.39
C SER A 529 -54.53 23.95 -1.67
N VAL A 530 -53.55 24.80 -1.98
CA VAL A 530 -53.48 26.14 -1.40
C VAL A 530 -54.50 27.01 -2.12
N GLU A 531 -55.55 27.44 -1.42
CA GLU A 531 -56.59 28.31 -2.00
C GLU A 531 -56.29 29.79 -1.76
N TRP A 532 -56.47 30.60 -2.80
CA TRP A 532 -56.45 32.06 -2.65
C TRP A 532 -57.70 32.51 -1.91
N THR A 533 -57.52 33.28 -0.84
CA THR A 533 -58.61 33.88 -0.07
C THR A 533 -58.44 35.40 0.02
N PRO A 534 -59.51 36.19 0.25
CA PRO A 534 -59.38 37.62 0.52
C PRO A 534 -58.43 37.93 1.70
N ALA A 535 -58.25 36.98 2.62
CA ALA A 535 -57.36 37.11 3.76
C ALA A 535 -55.87 37.16 3.39
N VAL A 536 -55.48 36.82 2.16
CA VAL A 536 -54.09 36.95 1.65
C VAL A 536 -53.95 38.04 0.60
N ALA A 537 -54.96 38.89 0.40
CA ALA A 537 -54.83 40.05 -0.48
C ALA A 537 -53.91 41.12 0.14
N VAL A 538 -53.02 41.69 -0.67
CA VAL A 538 -52.12 42.81 -0.30
C VAL A 538 -52.69 44.16 -0.69
N GLN A 539 -53.86 44.18 -1.34
CA GLN A 539 -54.56 45.40 -1.78
C GLN A 539 -53.83 46.19 -2.87
N VAL A 540 -52.90 45.52 -3.58
CA VAL A 540 -52.26 46.02 -4.80
C VAL A 540 -52.69 45.09 -5.93
N PRO A 541 -53.65 45.50 -6.81
CA PRO A 541 -54.31 44.59 -7.75
C PRO A 541 -53.37 43.76 -8.63
N SER A 542 -52.27 44.35 -9.10
CA SER A 542 -51.26 43.67 -9.93
C SER A 542 -50.56 42.55 -9.16
N PHE A 543 -50.18 42.78 -7.90
CA PHE A 543 -49.54 41.76 -7.06
C PHE A 543 -50.53 40.71 -6.56
N ASP A 544 -51.78 41.07 -6.26
CA ASP A 544 -52.83 40.10 -5.98
C ASP A 544 -53.10 39.16 -7.16
N SER A 545 -52.97 39.64 -8.40
CA SER A 545 -53.03 38.81 -9.61
C SER A 545 -51.83 37.87 -9.72
N HIS A 546 -50.61 38.38 -9.46
CA HIS A 546 -49.40 37.57 -9.46
C HIS A 546 -49.48 36.44 -8.41
N HIS A 547 -49.91 36.75 -7.19
CA HIS A 547 -50.09 35.74 -6.14
C HIS A 547 -51.12 34.67 -6.53
N LYS A 548 -52.28 35.04 -7.09
CA LYS A 548 -53.28 34.05 -7.56
C LYS A 548 -52.68 33.06 -8.55
N LYS A 549 -51.83 33.53 -9.47
CA LYS A 549 -51.15 32.67 -10.44
C LYS A 549 -50.09 31.77 -9.76
N LEU A 550 -49.34 32.28 -8.78
CA LEU A 550 -48.42 31.46 -7.98
C LEU A 550 -49.14 30.34 -7.22
N PHE A 551 -50.28 30.64 -6.58
CA PHE A 551 -51.11 29.62 -5.93
C PHE A 551 -51.57 28.54 -6.93
N SER A 552 -51.97 28.94 -8.15
CA SER A 552 -52.32 27.99 -9.20
C SER A 552 -51.15 27.10 -9.65
N LEU A 553 -49.95 27.66 -9.77
CA LEU A 553 -48.75 26.90 -10.15
C LEU A 553 -48.31 25.93 -9.05
N ILE A 554 -48.38 26.34 -7.78
CA ILE A 554 -48.13 25.45 -6.63
C ILE A 554 -49.13 24.29 -6.61
N ASN A 555 -50.41 24.55 -6.87
CA ASN A 555 -51.43 23.50 -6.97
C ASN A 555 -51.22 22.57 -8.18
N LYS A 556 -50.71 23.09 -9.30
CA LYS A 556 -50.33 22.28 -10.48
C LYS A 556 -49.14 21.37 -10.16
N LEU A 557 -48.14 21.88 -9.45
CA LEU A 557 -46.98 21.10 -9.01
C LEU A 557 -47.39 19.99 -8.03
N TYR A 558 -48.29 20.31 -7.10
CA TYR A 558 -48.84 19.35 -6.16
C TYR A 558 -49.53 18.18 -6.85
N LYS A 559 -50.42 18.48 -7.81
CA LYS A 559 -51.15 17.46 -8.56
C LYS A 559 -50.19 16.54 -9.32
N ALA A 560 -49.16 17.10 -9.96
CA ALA A 560 -48.14 16.32 -10.66
C ALA A 560 -47.38 15.39 -9.70
N LEU A 561 -47.00 15.86 -8.51
CA LEU A 561 -46.32 15.06 -7.50
C LEU A 561 -47.21 13.94 -6.94
N GLN A 562 -48.50 14.21 -6.70
CA GLN A 562 -49.45 13.21 -6.19
C GLN A 562 -49.76 12.10 -7.20
N GLU A 563 -49.86 12.45 -8.48
CA GLU A 563 -50.09 11.50 -9.58
C GLU A 563 -48.83 10.67 -9.90
N GLY A 564 -47.72 10.87 -9.16
CA GLY A 564 -46.46 10.16 -9.40
C GLY A 564 -45.79 10.57 -10.70
N ALA A 565 -46.07 11.78 -11.20
CA ALA A 565 -45.47 12.28 -12.43
C ALA A 565 -43.95 12.39 -12.25
N ALA A 566 -43.21 11.76 -13.15
CA ALA A 566 -41.75 11.74 -13.14
C ALA A 566 -41.18 12.42 -14.39
N GLY A 567 -39.89 12.76 -14.35
CA GLY A 567 -39.14 13.21 -15.51
C GLY A 567 -39.59 14.57 -16.06
N THR A 568 -39.94 14.61 -17.34
CA THR A 568 -40.15 15.86 -18.11
C THR A 568 -41.36 16.66 -17.64
N VAL A 569 -42.42 16.00 -17.17
CA VAL A 569 -43.64 16.65 -16.68
C VAL A 569 -43.33 17.46 -15.42
N LEU A 570 -42.69 16.83 -14.42
CA LEU A 570 -42.37 17.49 -13.16
C LEU A 570 -41.36 18.63 -13.36
N ARG A 571 -40.37 18.44 -14.23
CA ARG A 571 -39.40 19.48 -14.61
C ARG A 571 -40.11 20.71 -15.22
N SER A 572 -41.04 20.49 -16.14
CA SER A 572 -41.76 21.59 -16.79
C SER A 572 -42.57 22.45 -15.80
N VAL A 573 -43.15 21.83 -14.76
CA VAL A 573 -43.92 22.55 -13.75
C VAL A 573 -43.01 23.30 -12.77
N PHE A 574 -41.86 22.73 -12.40
CA PHE A 574 -40.84 23.45 -11.62
C PHE A 574 -40.30 24.67 -12.37
N ASP A 575 -40.03 24.54 -13.67
CA ASP A 575 -39.52 25.62 -14.50
C ASP A 575 -40.55 26.76 -14.61
N GLU A 576 -41.82 26.42 -14.87
CA GLU A 576 -42.91 27.39 -14.89
C GLU A 576 -43.07 28.13 -13.54
N LEU A 577 -42.92 27.42 -12.42
CA LEU A 577 -42.99 28.02 -11.08
C LEU A 577 -41.80 28.95 -10.79
N ILE A 578 -40.57 28.52 -11.11
CA ILE A 578 -39.34 29.32 -10.89
C ILE A 578 -39.39 30.60 -11.73
N ASP A 579 -39.74 30.47 -13.01
CA ASP A 579 -39.78 31.61 -13.94
C ASP A 579 -40.85 32.62 -13.52
N TYR A 580 -42.03 32.15 -13.10
CA TYR A 580 -43.11 33.04 -12.68
C TYR A 580 -42.84 33.69 -11.32
N ALA A 581 -42.28 32.96 -10.35
CA ALA A 581 -41.84 33.52 -9.07
C ALA A 581 -40.75 34.58 -9.27
N GLY A 582 -39.76 34.32 -10.13
CA GLY A 582 -38.73 35.29 -10.48
C GLY A 582 -39.29 36.55 -11.13
N TYR A 583 -40.27 36.41 -12.04
CA TYR A 583 -40.98 37.55 -12.63
C TYR A 583 -41.72 38.37 -11.55
N HIS A 584 -42.49 37.71 -10.69
CA HIS A 584 -43.25 38.36 -9.62
C HIS A 584 -42.35 39.10 -8.64
N PHE A 585 -41.31 38.44 -8.11
CA PHE A 585 -40.36 39.06 -7.18
C PHE A 585 -39.63 40.24 -7.81
N SER A 586 -39.22 40.13 -9.08
CA SER A 586 -38.57 41.24 -9.76
C SER A 586 -39.51 42.44 -9.94
N ALA A 587 -40.80 42.22 -10.18
CA ALA A 587 -41.79 43.28 -10.28
C ALA A 587 -42.03 43.98 -8.91
N GLU A 588 -42.15 43.19 -7.84
CA GLU A 588 -42.30 43.73 -6.48
C GLU A 588 -41.05 44.49 -6.05
N GLU A 589 -39.88 43.90 -6.17
CA GLU A 589 -38.61 44.49 -5.78
C GLU A 589 -38.32 45.81 -6.49
N ALA A 590 -38.54 45.87 -7.81
CA ALA A 590 -38.36 47.11 -8.57
C ALA A 590 -39.34 48.20 -8.10
N THR A 591 -40.56 47.82 -7.76
CA THR A 591 -41.58 48.74 -7.22
C THR A 591 -41.17 49.25 -5.84
N LEU A 592 -40.75 48.35 -4.94
CA LEU A 592 -40.31 48.68 -3.60
C LEU A 592 -39.04 49.55 -3.60
N GLU A 593 -38.10 49.31 -4.52
CA GLU A 593 -36.92 50.17 -4.70
C GLU A 593 -37.28 51.54 -5.25
N HIS A 594 -38.11 51.59 -6.31
CA HIS A 594 -38.50 52.85 -6.94
C HIS A 594 -39.20 53.79 -5.96
N PHE A 595 -40.10 53.26 -5.13
CA PHE A 595 -40.80 54.04 -4.10
C PHE A 595 -40.05 54.12 -2.77
N ALA A 596 -38.82 53.60 -2.68
CA ALA A 596 -37.97 53.63 -1.49
C ALA A 596 -38.61 53.02 -0.23
N TYR A 597 -39.21 51.83 -0.36
CA TYR A 597 -39.80 51.10 0.76
C TYR A 597 -38.72 50.73 1.81
N PRO A 598 -38.89 51.10 3.10
CA PRO A 598 -37.85 50.95 4.10
C PRO A 598 -37.37 49.52 4.36
N GLN A 599 -38.21 48.50 4.16
CA GLN A 599 -37.85 47.09 4.38
C GLN A 599 -37.49 46.35 3.08
N CYS A 600 -37.27 47.06 1.98
CA CYS A 600 -36.98 46.47 0.67
C CYS A 600 -35.79 45.48 0.70
N ALA A 601 -34.70 45.84 1.37
CA ALA A 601 -33.52 44.97 1.47
C ALA A 601 -33.80 43.62 2.16
N LYS A 602 -34.57 43.64 3.26
CA LYS A 602 -34.98 42.42 3.96
C LYS A 602 -35.95 41.58 3.13
N HIS A 603 -36.83 42.26 2.39
CA HIS A 603 -37.80 41.61 1.51
C HIS A 603 -37.10 40.83 0.36
N LYS A 604 -36.06 41.43 -0.24
CA LYS A 604 -35.20 40.79 -1.26
C LYS A 604 -34.49 39.54 -0.75
N GLU A 605 -34.08 39.55 0.52
CA GLU A 605 -33.40 38.40 1.15
C GLU A 605 -34.34 37.19 1.26
N GLU A 606 -35.59 37.40 1.69
CA GLU A 606 -36.61 36.34 1.76
C GLU A 606 -36.93 35.74 0.38
N HIS A 607 -36.98 36.57 -0.67
CA HIS A 607 -37.14 36.12 -2.06
C HIS A 607 -35.95 35.27 -2.54
N ALA A 608 -34.73 35.72 -2.27
CA ALA A 608 -33.52 35.01 -2.66
C ALA A 608 -33.44 33.61 -2.02
N LEU A 609 -33.86 33.48 -0.75
CA LEU A 609 -33.90 32.21 -0.04
C LEU A 609 -34.88 31.22 -0.67
N LEU A 610 -36.08 31.67 -1.07
CA LEU A 610 -37.03 30.81 -1.77
C LEU A 610 -36.46 30.33 -3.11
N VAL A 611 -35.97 31.25 -3.93
CA VAL A 611 -35.47 30.93 -5.28
C VAL A 611 -34.31 29.94 -5.20
N ALA A 612 -33.40 30.11 -4.22
CA ALA A 612 -32.31 29.17 -3.99
C ALA A 612 -32.83 27.77 -3.64
N ARG A 613 -33.80 27.69 -2.71
CA ARG A 613 -34.36 26.40 -2.27
C ARG A 613 -35.12 25.68 -3.39
N VAL A 614 -35.92 26.40 -4.18
CA VAL A 614 -36.67 25.78 -5.30
C VAL A 614 -35.72 25.31 -6.41
N LYS A 615 -34.61 26.03 -6.67
CA LYS A 615 -33.57 25.58 -7.61
C LYS A 615 -32.82 24.34 -7.12
N GLU A 616 -32.57 24.22 -5.83
CA GLU A 616 -31.96 23.03 -5.23
C GLU A 616 -32.85 21.79 -5.40
N LEU A 617 -34.15 21.92 -5.12
CA LEU A 617 -35.13 20.84 -5.32
C LEU A 617 -35.20 20.39 -6.79
N ARG A 618 -35.13 21.33 -7.74
CA ARG A 618 -35.02 21.02 -9.17
C ARG A 618 -33.73 20.25 -9.50
N ALA A 619 -32.58 20.64 -8.93
CA ALA A 619 -31.30 19.98 -9.19
C ALA A 619 -31.23 18.57 -8.58
N ASP A 620 -31.88 18.35 -7.44
CA ASP A 620 -31.99 17.04 -6.82
C ASP A 620 -32.83 16.07 -7.65
N LEU A 621 -33.89 16.56 -8.29
CA LEU A 621 -34.67 15.80 -9.27
C LEU A 621 -33.82 15.35 -10.48
N GLU A 622 -32.94 16.22 -10.98
CA GLU A 622 -32.06 15.88 -12.12
C GLU A 622 -31.02 14.80 -11.77
N LYS A 623 -30.61 14.73 -10.51
CA LYS A 623 -29.68 13.72 -9.99
C LYS A 623 -30.37 12.39 -9.65
N GLY A 624 -31.68 12.26 -9.93
CA GLY A 624 -32.45 11.08 -9.62
C GLY A 624 -32.72 10.86 -8.13
N LYS A 625 -32.53 11.90 -7.30
CA LYS A 625 -32.92 11.81 -5.89
C LYS A 625 -34.44 11.79 -5.79
N PRO A 626 -35.04 10.93 -4.95
CA PRO A 626 -36.47 10.95 -4.72
C PRO A 626 -36.86 12.27 -4.04
N LEU A 627 -37.81 13.00 -4.64
CA LEU A 627 -38.42 14.17 -4.01
C LEU A 627 -39.57 13.70 -3.14
N VAL A 628 -39.54 14.05 -1.85
CA VAL A 628 -40.66 13.82 -0.95
C VAL A 628 -41.73 14.87 -1.23
N ALA A 629 -42.79 14.47 -1.93
CA ALA A 629 -43.88 15.35 -2.35
C ALA A 629 -44.43 16.20 -1.21
N VAL A 630 -44.54 15.62 -0.01
CA VAL A 630 -45.07 16.31 1.17
C VAL A 630 -44.16 17.44 1.64
N GLU A 631 -42.85 17.21 1.67
CA GLU A 631 -41.88 18.20 2.16
C GLU A 631 -41.82 19.41 1.22
N VAL A 632 -41.76 19.15 -0.10
CA VAL A 632 -41.78 20.20 -1.13
C VAL A 632 -43.04 21.07 -0.99
N MET A 633 -44.18 20.43 -0.72
CA MET A 633 -45.47 21.11 -0.67
C MET A 633 -45.75 21.82 0.65
N GLU A 634 -45.34 21.24 1.78
CA GLU A 634 -45.37 21.90 3.09
C GLU A 634 -44.50 23.16 3.04
N PHE A 635 -43.29 23.06 2.50
CA PHE A 635 -42.39 24.19 2.31
C PHE A 635 -43.02 25.30 1.45
N LEU A 636 -43.46 24.98 0.23
CA LEU A 636 -44.01 25.99 -0.69
C LEU A 636 -45.28 26.65 -0.15
N ARG A 637 -46.16 25.87 0.49
CA ARG A 637 -47.39 26.37 1.12
C ARG A 637 -47.09 27.29 2.30
N GLU A 638 -46.23 26.86 3.21
CA GLU A 638 -45.87 27.65 4.37
C GLU A 638 -45.17 28.94 3.96
N TRP A 639 -44.24 28.85 2.99
CA TRP A 639 -43.54 30.01 2.50
C TRP A 639 -44.52 31.02 1.89
N ILE A 640 -45.33 30.64 0.89
CA ILE A 640 -46.20 31.60 0.19
C ILE A 640 -47.25 32.20 1.13
N THR A 641 -47.80 31.42 2.05
CA THR A 641 -48.84 31.89 2.97
C THR A 641 -48.26 32.80 4.05
N ASN A 642 -47.09 32.47 4.59
CA ASN A 642 -46.45 33.28 5.63
C ASN A 642 -45.81 34.53 5.06
N HIS A 643 -45.14 34.43 3.91
CA HIS A 643 -44.52 35.55 3.22
C HIS A 643 -45.56 36.63 2.90
N ILE A 644 -46.67 36.25 2.26
CA ILE A 644 -47.75 37.22 1.98
C ILE A 644 -48.30 37.86 3.26
N LYS A 645 -48.59 37.05 4.29
CA LYS A 645 -49.20 37.55 5.53
C LYS A 645 -48.27 38.42 6.37
N LYS A 646 -46.97 38.11 6.40
CA LYS A 646 -45.99 38.73 7.31
C LYS A 646 -45.08 39.74 6.62
N CYS A 647 -44.89 39.64 5.31
CA CYS A 647 -44.01 40.48 4.51
C CYS A 647 -44.84 41.35 3.56
N ASP A 648 -45.57 40.75 2.62
CA ASP A 648 -46.13 41.49 1.47
C ASP A 648 -47.26 42.43 1.89
N LYS A 649 -48.10 41.98 2.83
CA LYS A 649 -49.13 42.84 3.42
C LYS A 649 -48.59 44.11 4.08
N LEU A 650 -47.33 44.12 4.53
CA LEU A 650 -46.73 45.31 5.15
C LEU A 650 -46.46 46.41 4.13
N TYR A 651 -46.14 46.07 2.87
CA TYR A 651 -46.00 47.08 1.82
C TYR A 651 -47.36 47.53 1.27
N GLY A 652 -48.42 46.73 1.42
CA GLY A 652 -49.74 47.03 0.85
C GLY A 652 -50.27 48.42 1.26
N ALA A 653 -50.20 48.75 2.54
CA ALA A 653 -50.57 50.07 3.05
C ALA A 653 -49.61 51.19 2.59
N PHE A 654 -48.33 50.87 2.38
CA PHE A 654 -47.32 51.82 1.90
C PHE A 654 -47.52 52.19 0.42
N LEU A 655 -47.95 51.23 -0.39
CA LEU A 655 -48.18 51.38 -1.82
C LEU A 655 -49.58 51.89 -2.17
N ALA A 656 -50.49 52.00 -1.20
CA ALA A 656 -51.90 52.35 -1.43
C ALA A 656 -52.10 53.68 -2.19
N ASP A 657 -51.24 54.67 -1.94
CA ASP A 657 -51.30 56.00 -2.56
C ASP A 657 -50.26 56.18 -3.70
N LYS A 658 -49.67 55.09 -4.20
CA LYS A 658 -48.66 55.10 -5.27
C LYS A 658 -49.25 54.51 -6.55
N ASP A 659 -48.94 55.08 -7.71
CA ASP A 659 -49.38 54.53 -9.00
C ASP A 659 -48.49 53.35 -9.43
N VAL A 660 -48.66 52.22 -8.73
CA VAL A 660 -47.90 50.98 -8.99
C VAL A 660 -48.22 50.43 -10.38
N ALA A 661 -49.46 50.59 -10.85
CA ALA A 661 -49.89 50.07 -12.15
C ALA A 661 -49.23 50.84 -13.30
N GLU A 662 -49.13 52.17 -13.21
CA GLU A 662 -48.39 52.98 -14.19
C GLU A 662 -46.89 52.62 -14.18
N PHE A 663 -46.27 52.51 -13.00
CA PHE A 663 -44.86 52.13 -12.91
C PHE A 663 -44.55 50.75 -13.53
N LEU A 664 -45.40 49.75 -13.29
CA LEU A 664 -45.20 48.40 -13.86
C LEU A 664 -45.35 48.39 -15.39
N ARG A 665 -46.25 49.23 -15.95
CA ARG A 665 -46.37 49.43 -17.40
C ARG A 665 -45.11 50.04 -18.01
N ASP A 666 -44.66 51.16 -17.44
CA ASP A 666 -43.53 51.93 -17.97
C ASP A 666 -42.20 51.18 -17.85
N SER A 667 -42.06 50.37 -16.80
CA SER A 667 -40.87 49.52 -16.59
C SER A 667 -40.89 48.23 -17.40
N GLY A 668 -41.94 47.96 -18.20
CA GLY A 668 -42.08 46.74 -18.99
C GLY A 668 -42.24 45.48 -18.14
N ARG A 669 -42.77 45.62 -16.93
CA ARG A 669 -42.90 44.57 -15.90
C ARG A 669 -44.37 44.19 -15.62
N GLU A 670 -45.29 44.59 -16.49
CA GLU A 670 -46.68 44.13 -16.52
C GLU A 670 -46.82 43.05 -17.63
N LYS A 671 -47.03 41.79 -17.25
CA LYS A 671 -47.26 40.64 -18.15
C LYS A 671 -48.71 40.19 -18.17
#